data_AF-A0A3D1ILK5-F1
#
_entry.id   AF-A0A3D1ILK5-F1
#
_cell.length_a   1.000
_cell.length_b   1.000
_cell.length_c   1.000
_cell.angle_alpha   90.00
_cell.angle_beta   90.00
_cell.angle_gamma   90.00
#
_symmetry.space_group_name_H-M   'P 1'
#
loop_
_entity.id
_entity.type
_entity.pdbx_description
1 polymer ?
#
loop_
_entity_poly.entity_id
_entity_poly.type
_entity_poly.pdbx_seq_one_letter_code
_entity_poly.pdbx_strand_id
1 'polypeptide(L)'
;MADGTTPTGRPDVATTRARLEALLRLRILVMDGAMGTMVQRHTLDEVAFRGERFAGHAKDLRGNNDLLVLTQPDVITGIHHAYLEAGSDIIETNTFSSTAIAQADYGLESLAYELNVEAARLAMEAAAAWSKRTPERPRFVAGAIGPTNRTLSISPDVNDPTFRACTFEALRTAYAEQVRGLVDGGCDLLLVETIFDTLNAKAALVAIQEVFDERGFELPLMISVTITDRSGRTLSGQTIDAFYVAIAHAQPLSVGINCALGARDMRPYLAELSDIAECYVSSYPNAGLPNAFGEYDEQPDQTGALLRDFADSGFVNILGGCCGTTPDHISAVVRAVDGVAPRPLPSRSAGASRLSGLEVLTVRDDSNFLMVGERTNVTGSARFARLIKSDDFTTATEVAVDQVRGGANLIDVNMDEALLDSEQSMTHFLNLIATEPEVARVPVMIDSSKWSVIEAGLKCVQGKAVVNSISLKEGEADFLDKARTLRRYGAAAVVMAFDETGQADTIERKVSICRRAYTLLTQRAGFDPHDIIFDPNILAIATGLEEHNDYAVNFLEAIGAIKQSCPGVLISGGVSNLSFSFRGNNVVREAIHSAFLYHAIKAGMDMGIVNAGQLEVYDQIPAELLEHVEDVLLNRRPDATDRLLELATTIEQTGPRVVQQDLSWREEGVNERLSHALIKGIDSFIEEDVEEARLASTRALDVIEGPLMAGMTVVGDLFGDGRMFLPQVVKSARVMKQAV
;
A
#
# COMPACT_ATOMS: atom_id res chain seq x y z
N MET A 1 6.99 -43.45 11.93
CA MET A 1 8.08 -43.87 11.02
C MET A 1 7.46 -44.07 9.65
N ALA A 2 7.20 -42.97 8.96
CA ALA A 2 6.81 -42.94 7.55
C ALA A 2 7.73 -41.88 6.94
N ASP A 3 8.60 -42.31 6.04
CA ASP A 3 9.62 -41.48 5.41
C ASP A 3 8.95 -40.36 4.59
N GLY A 4 9.10 -39.12 5.06
CA GLY A 4 8.61 -37.90 4.42
C GLY A 4 9.49 -37.44 3.25
N THR A 5 9.76 -38.33 2.30
CA THR A 5 10.47 -37.98 1.06
C THR A 5 9.47 -37.85 -0.08
N THR A 6 9.31 -36.64 -0.61
CA THR A 6 8.63 -36.41 -1.90
C THR A 6 9.50 -36.96 -3.04
N PRO A 7 8.94 -37.20 -4.25
CA PRO A 7 9.62 -37.92 -5.33
C PRO A 7 10.91 -37.28 -5.86
N THR A 8 11.29 -36.10 -5.36
CA THR A 8 12.48 -35.33 -5.73
C THR A 8 13.60 -35.37 -4.68
N GLY A 9 13.48 -36.17 -3.61
CA GLY A 9 14.52 -36.30 -2.58
C GLY A 9 14.65 -35.07 -1.65
N ARG A 10 13.76 -34.09 -1.77
CA ARG A 10 13.68 -32.92 -0.88
C ARG A 10 12.90 -33.29 0.39
N PRO A 11 13.28 -32.79 1.59
CA PRO A 11 12.40 -32.87 2.76
C PRO A 11 11.05 -32.23 2.45
N ASP A 12 9.97 -32.82 2.96
CA ASP A 12 8.61 -32.32 2.78
C ASP A 12 8.51 -30.83 3.19
N VAL A 13 8.18 -29.96 2.25
CA VAL A 13 8.14 -28.49 2.44
C VAL A 13 7.14 -28.07 3.52
N ALA A 14 6.03 -28.81 3.65
CA ALA A 14 5.07 -28.61 4.74
C ALA A 14 5.74 -28.88 6.11
N THR A 15 6.74 -29.77 6.16
CA THR A 15 7.52 -30.03 7.37
C THR A 15 8.56 -28.95 7.64
N THR A 16 9.15 -28.29 6.63
CA THR A 16 10.10 -27.18 6.87
C THR A 16 9.42 -25.98 7.52
N ARG A 17 8.29 -25.52 6.97
CA ARG A 17 7.48 -24.45 7.58
C ARG A 17 7.07 -24.81 9.01
N ALA A 18 6.50 -26.00 9.20
CA ALA A 18 6.06 -26.45 10.52
C ALA A 18 7.21 -26.54 11.55
N ARG A 19 8.40 -26.97 11.12
CA ARG A 19 9.60 -27.00 11.98
C ARG A 19 10.06 -25.60 12.37
N LEU A 20 10.15 -24.68 11.42
CA LEU A 20 10.51 -23.28 11.70
C LEU A 20 9.51 -22.65 12.66
N GLU A 21 8.21 -22.78 12.40
CA GLU A 21 7.18 -22.24 13.29
C GLU A 21 7.22 -22.85 14.70
N ALA A 22 7.46 -24.16 14.81
CA ALA A 22 7.61 -24.82 16.11
C ALA A 22 8.82 -24.26 16.88
N LEU A 23 9.95 -24.03 16.21
CA LEU A 23 11.13 -23.45 16.84
C LEU A 23 10.93 -21.98 17.23
N LEU A 24 10.32 -21.18 16.36
CA LEU A 24 10.03 -19.75 16.59
C LEU A 24 9.08 -19.51 17.77
N ARG A 25 8.20 -20.49 18.08
CA ARG A 25 7.36 -20.48 19.29
C ARG A 25 8.13 -20.83 20.55
N LEU A 26 9.21 -21.60 20.43
CA LEU A 26 9.97 -22.11 21.57
C LEU A 26 11.13 -21.19 21.97
N ARG A 27 11.79 -20.56 21.00
CA ARG A 27 12.97 -19.70 21.23
C ARG A 27 13.18 -18.70 20.10
N ILE A 28 14.01 -17.71 20.36
CA ILE A 28 14.54 -16.81 19.35
C ILE A 28 15.55 -17.57 18.48
N LEU A 29 15.37 -17.52 17.15
CA LEU A 29 16.33 -18.06 16.20
C LEU A 29 17.39 -17.02 15.85
N VAL A 30 18.61 -17.47 15.57
CA VAL A 30 19.72 -16.57 15.21
C VAL A 30 20.14 -16.80 13.76
N MET A 31 20.19 -15.75 12.95
CA MET A 31 20.74 -15.74 11.58
C MET A 31 22.26 -15.54 11.62
N ASP A 32 22.93 -15.67 10.49
CA ASP A 32 24.35 -15.31 10.34
C ASP A 32 24.58 -13.80 10.33
N GLY A 33 25.84 -13.44 10.10
CA GLY A 33 26.31 -12.07 9.95
C GLY A 33 26.71 -11.77 8.51
N ALA A 34 27.44 -10.67 8.29
CA ALA A 34 27.84 -10.25 6.94
C ALA A 34 28.68 -11.29 6.19
N MET A 35 28.22 -11.70 5.00
CA MET A 35 29.03 -12.42 4.01
C MET A 35 30.09 -11.50 3.38
N GLY A 36 29.68 -10.31 2.92
CA GLY A 36 30.57 -9.38 2.20
C GLY A 36 31.77 -8.92 3.04
N THR A 37 31.56 -8.54 4.30
CA THR A 37 32.66 -8.15 5.21
C THR A 37 33.61 -9.31 5.51
N MET A 38 33.10 -10.54 5.56
CA MET A 38 33.94 -11.73 5.75
C MET A 38 34.79 -12.03 4.52
N VAL A 39 34.23 -11.92 3.31
CA VAL A 39 34.99 -12.05 2.05
C VAL A 39 36.12 -11.01 1.97
N GLN A 40 35.86 -9.77 2.37
CA GLN A 40 36.88 -8.70 2.34
C GLN A 40 38.13 -9.02 3.18
N ARG A 41 38.01 -9.81 4.25
CA ARG A 41 39.14 -10.23 5.10
C ARG A 41 40.12 -11.17 4.41
N HIS A 42 39.70 -11.86 3.35
CA HIS A 42 40.56 -12.73 2.56
C HIS A 42 41.45 -11.96 1.57
N THR A 43 41.25 -10.64 1.42
CA THR A 43 42.05 -9.76 0.55
C THR A 43 42.21 -10.28 -0.89
N LEU A 44 41.14 -10.88 -1.43
CA LEU A 44 41.14 -11.48 -2.76
C LEU A 44 41.41 -10.43 -3.85
N ASP A 45 42.26 -10.79 -4.79
CA ASP A 45 42.60 -9.98 -5.96
C ASP A 45 41.77 -10.38 -7.18
N GLU A 46 41.95 -9.66 -8.29
CA GLU A 46 41.20 -9.90 -9.52
C GLU A 46 41.42 -11.30 -10.11
N VAL A 47 42.59 -11.90 -9.90
CA VAL A 47 42.87 -13.28 -10.34
C VAL A 47 41.99 -14.26 -9.57
N ALA A 48 41.85 -14.06 -8.27
CA ALA A 48 40.98 -14.87 -7.43
C ALA A 48 39.49 -14.74 -7.83
N PHE A 49 39.00 -13.53 -8.12
CA PHE A 49 37.62 -13.31 -8.56
C PHE A 49 37.33 -13.96 -9.91
N ARG A 50 38.29 -13.95 -10.85
CA ARG A 50 38.15 -14.61 -12.15
C ARG A 50 38.21 -16.13 -12.08
N GLY A 51 39.05 -16.67 -11.19
CA GLY A 51 39.41 -18.09 -11.21
C GLY A 51 39.89 -18.54 -12.59
N GLU A 52 39.85 -19.85 -12.84
CA GLU A 52 40.25 -20.40 -14.14
C GLU A 52 39.20 -20.12 -15.23
N ARG A 53 37.91 -20.20 -14.87
CA ARG A 53 36.78 -20.10 -15.82
C ARG A 53 36.67 -18.72 -16.47
N PHE A 54 36.98 -17.65 -15.76
CA PHE A 54 36.81 -16.27 -16.23
C PHE A 54 38.14 -15.52 -16.43
N ALA A 55 39.26 -16.24 -16.54
CA ALA A 55 40.58 -15.65 -16.74
C ALA A 55 40.61 -14.64 -17.91
N GLY A 56 39.91 -14.96 -19.00
CA GLY A 56 39.82 -14.11 -20.20
C GLY A 56 38.63 -13.14 -20.26
N HIS A 57 37.89 -12.95 -19.17
CA HIS A 57 36.69 -12.10 -19.16
C HIS A 57 37.01 -10.62 -19.46
N ALA A 58 36.16 -9.94 -20.22
CA ALA A 58 36.47 -8.60 -20.73
C ALA A 58 36.33 -7.47 -19.70
N LYS A 59 35.58 -7.70 -18.61
CA LYS A 59 35.34 -6.73 -17.53
C LYS A 59 36.08 -7.13 -16.26
N ASP A 60 36.35 -6.15 -15.40
CA ASP A 60 36.82 -6.37 -14.03
C ASP A 60 35.74 -7.12 -13.25
N LEU A 61 36.11 -8.18 -12.53
CA LEU A 61 35.18 -8.99 -11.72
C LEU A 61 35.34 -8.75 -10.22
N ARG A 62 36.34 -7.96 -9.82
CA ARG A 62 36.58 -7.64 -8.43
C ARG A 62 35.38 -6.93 -7.82
N GLY A 63 34.97 -7.41 -6.65
CA GLY A 63 33.80 -6.90 -5.92
C GLY A 63 32.50 -7.64 -6.22
N ASN A 64 32.45 -8.50 -7.25
CA ASN A 64 31.32 -9.40 -7.47
C ASN A 64 31.40 -10.60 -6.51
N ASN A 65 31.04 -10.37 -5.24
CA ASN A 65 31.18 -11.40 -4.20
C ASN A 65 30.34 -12.65 -4.51
N ASP A 66 29.18 -12.50 -5.16
CA ASP A 66 28.33 -13.60 -5.60
C ASP A 66 29.08 -14.59 -6.52
N LEU A 67 29.97 -14.10 -7.40
CA LEU A 67 30.75 -14.95 -8.31
C LEU A 67 31.67 -15.94 -7.58
N LEU A 68 32.07 -15.63 -6.36
CA LEU A 68 33.00 -16.45 -5.58
C LEU A 68 32.42 -17.83 -5.23
N VAL A 69 31.12 -18.05 -5.37
CA VAL A 69 30.54 -19.41 -5.25
C VAL A 69 31.04 -20.34 -6.35
N LEU A 70 31.44 -19.80 -7.51
CA LEU A 70 32.01 -20.56 -8.62
C LEU A 70 33.55 -20.56 -8.60
N THR A 71 34.16 -19.44 -8.25
CA THR A 71 35.62 -19.25 -8.39
C THR A 71 36.40 -19.52 -7.11
N GLN A 72 35.78 -19.34 -5.94
CA GLN A 72 36.37 -19.56 -4.62
C GLN A 72 35.40 -20.28 -3.65
N PRO A 73 34.82 -21.44 -4.03
CA PRO A 73 33.79 -22.10 -3.24
C PRO A 73 34.22 -22.47 -1.82
N ASP A 74 35.51 -22.78 -1.62
CA ASP A 74 36.07 -23.10 -0.30
C ASP A 74 36.03 -21.91 0.67
N VAL A 75 36.22 -20.68 0.16
CA VAL A 75 36.14 -19.45 0.97
C VAL A 75 34.71 -19.25 1.45
N ILE A 76 33.74 -19.34 0.53
CA ILE A 76 32.31 -19.15 0.86
C ILE A 76 31.82 -20.23 1.83
N THR A 77 32.17 -21.49 1.56
CA THR A 77 31.82 -22.62 2.43
C THR A 77 32.46 -22.48 3.82
N GLY A 78 33.70 -22.00 3.89
CA GLY A 78 34.39 -21.69 5.14
C GLY A 78 33.67 -20.63 5.98
N ILE A 79 33.14 -19.57 5.33
CA ILE A 79 32.36 -18.53 6.01
C ILE A 79 31.06 -19.09 6.57
N HIS A 80 30.31 -19.90 5.80
CA HIS A 80 29.11 -20.57 6.32
C HIS A 80 29.43 -21.44 7.54
N HIS A 81 30.49 -22.25 7.48
CA HIS A 81 30.89 -23.06 8.64
C HIS A 81 31.24 -22.22 9.86
N ALA A 82 31.88 -21.06 9.69
CA ALA A 82 32.23 -20.18 10.80
C ALA A 82 30.99 -19.60 11.51
N TYR A 83 29.96 -19.19 10.75
CA TYR A 83 28.69 -18.72 11.35
C TYR A 83 27.89 -19.85 12.00
N LEU A 84 27.86 -21.03 11.38
CA LEU A 84 27.22 -22.21 11.96
C LEU A 84 27.92 -22.67 13.25
N GLU A 85 29.24 -22.54 13.34
CA GLU A 85 30.03 -22.78 14.55
C GLU A 85 29.75 -21.75 15.64
N ALA A 86 29.63 -20.48 15.26
CA ALA A 86 29.22 -19.41 16.17
C ALA A 86 27.81 -19.59 16.74
N GLY A 87 26.99 -20.41 16.08
CA GLY A 87 25.68 -20.82 16.54
C GLY A 87 24.52 -20.19 15.76
N SER A 88 24.69 -19.81 14.49
CA SER A 88 23.56 -19.47 13.63
C SER A 88 22.63 -20.68 13.44
N ASP A 89 21.33 -20.46 13.52
CA ASP A 89 20.26 -21.40 13.17
C ASP A 89 19.87 -21.33 11.69
N ILE A 90 19.96 -20.13 11.12
CA ILE A 90 19.67 -19.83 9.71
C ILE A 90 20.93 -19.20 9.12
N ILE A 91 21.32 -19.62 7.92
CA ILE A 91 22.38 -18.96 7.15
C ILE A 91 21.82 -18.48 5.80
N GLU A 92 22.31 -17.35 5.34
CA GLU A 92 21.96 -16.78 4.03
C GLU A 92 22.83 -17.38 2.92
N THR A 93 22.27 -17.55 1.72
CA THR A 93 23.07 -17.85 0.54
C THR A 93 23.87 -16.62 0.09
N ASN A 94 25.05 -16.81 -0.50
CA ASN A 94 25.82 -15.72 -1.10
C ASN A 94 25.24 -15.30 -2.47
N THR A 95 24.03 -14.73 -2.46
CA THR A 95 23.22 -14.46 -3.66
C THR A 95 22.59 -13.07 -3.71
N PHE A 96 23.08 -12.14 -2.88
CA PHE A 96 22.52 -10.78 -2.78
C PHE A 96 22.40 -10.07 -4.14
N SER A 97 23.35 -10.29 -5.05
CA SER A 97 23.42 -9.67 -6.37
C SER A 97 23.32 -10.68 -7.52
N SER A 98 22.82 -11.89 -7.26
CA SER A 98 22.73 -12.98 -8.24
C SER A 98 21.49 -12.86 -9.15
N THR A 99 21.25 -11.67 -9.70
CA THR A 99 20.22 -11.41 -10.70
C THR A 99 20.85 -11.00 -12.02
N ALA A 100 20.19 -11.27 -13.15
CA ALA A 100 20.68 -10.82 -14.46
C ALA A 100 20.90 -9.29 -14.51
N ILE A 101 20.09 -8.52 -13.78
CA ILE A 101 20.18 -7.05 -13.70
C ILE A 101 21.48 -6.61 -13.00
N ALA A 102 21.78 -7.15 -11.82
CA ALA A 102 22.99 -6.77 -11.10
C ALA A 102 24.26 -7.35 -11.75
N GLN A 103 24.18 -8.57 -12.30
CA GLN A 103 25.30 -9.20 -12.99
C GLN A 103 25.65 -8.52 -14.33
N ALA A 104 24.79 -7.67 -14.88
CA ALA A 104 25.08 -6.88 -16.08
C ALA A 104 26.24 -5.89 -15.90
N ASP A 105 26.44 -5.38 -14.67
CA ASP A 105 27.58 -4.51 -14.35
C ASP A 105 28.89 -5.24 -14.62
N TYR A 106 28.93 -6.55 -14.33
CA TYR A 106 30.05 -7.45 -14.57
C TYR A 106 30.01 -8.19 -15.91
N GLY A 107 28.91 -8.08 -16.69
CA GLY A 107 28.74 -8.81 -17.96
C GLY A 107 28.57 -10.31 -17.79
N LEU A 108 27.88 -10.73 -16.72
CA LEU A 108 27.65 -12.12 -16.32
C LEU A 108 26.15 -12.45 -16.22
N GLU A 109 25.29 -11.74 -16.96
CA GLU A 109 23.83 -11.86 -16.91
C GLU A 109 23.37 -13.32 -17.05
N SER A 110 23.98 -14.05 -18.00
CA SER A 110 23.66 -15.46 -18.27
C SER A 110 24.00 -16.45 -17.15
N LEU A 111 24.75 -16.01 -16.13
CA LEU A 111 25.14 -16.86 -14.99
C LEU A 111 24.19 -16.74 -13.81
N ALA A 112 23.19 -15.85 -13.85
CA ALA A 112 22.32 -15.58 -12.71
C ALA A 112 21.70 -16.87 -12.13
N TYR A 113 21.10 -17.72 -12.97
CA TYR A 113 20.57 -19.02 -12.52
C TYR A 113 21.64 -19.90 -11.87
N GLU A 114 22.80 -20.08 -12.53
CA GLU A 114 23.88 -20.95 -12.07
C GLU A 114 24.48 -20.49 -10.73
N LEU A 115 24.68 -19.18 -10.57
CA LEU A 115 25.15 -18.58 -9.32
C LEU A 115 24.24 -18.94 -8.15
N ASN A 116 22.92 -18.82 -8.33
CA ASN A 116 21.96 -19.15 -7.29
C ASN A 116 21.92 -20.65 -6.95
N VAL A 117 22.00 -21.52 -7.94
CA VAL A 117 22.03 -22.98 -7.73
C VAL A 117 23.25 -23.37 -6.91
N GLU A 118 24.45 -22.92 -7.30
CA GLU A 118 25.68 -23.29 -6.62
C GLU A 118 25.79 -22.66 -5.24
N ALA A 119 25.38 -21.39 -5.07
CA ALA A 119 25.35 -20.75 -3.77
C ALA A 119 24.43 -21.48 -2.78
N ALA A 120 23.23 -21.85 -3.22
CA ALA A 120 22.30 -22.64 -2.42
C ALA A 120 22.87 -24.02 -2.08
N ARG A 121 23.49 -24.72 -3.04
CA ARG A 121 24.11 -26.03 -2.80
C ARG A 121 25.19 -25.96 -1.72
N LEU A 122 26.12 -25.00 -1.80
CA LEU A 122 27.19 -24.84 -0.82
C LEU A 122 26.65 -24.57 0.58
N ALA A 123 25.67 -23.68 0.72
CA ALA A 123 25.03 -23.39 1.99
C ALA A 123 24.28 -24.61 2.55
N MET A 124 23.54 -25.35 1.70
CA MET A 124 22.81 -26.56 2.09
C MET A 124 23.76 -27.67 2.58
N GLU A 125 24.90 -27.86 1.92
CA GLU A 125 25.91 -28.83 2.35
C GLU A 125 26.50 -28.47 3.72
N ALA A 126 26.81 -27.20 3.96
CA ALA A 126 27.28 -26.72 5.25
C ALA A 126 26.22 -26.91 6.35
N ALA A 127 24.97 -26.51 6.09
CA ALA A 127 23.84 -26.65 7.01
C ALA A 127 23.54 -28.12 7.33
N ALA A 128 23.58 -29.02 6.34
CA ALA A 128 23.40 -30.45 6.54
C ALA A 128 24.52 -31.06 7.38
N ALA A 129 25.77 -30.68 7.13
CA ALA A 129 26.91 -31.14 7.92
C ALA A 129 26.78 -30.75 9.41
N TRP A 130 26.36 -29.51 9.70
CA TRP A 130 26.14 -29.05 11.06
C TRP A 130 24.89 -29.64 11.71
N SER A 131 23.78 -29.77 10.99
CA SER A 131 22.58 -30.45 11.47
C SER A 131 22.86 -31.91 11.86
N LYS A 132 23.78 -32.59 11.15
CA LYS A 132 24.22 -33.94 11.51
C LYS A 132 25.11 -33.95 12.76
N ARG A 133 25.91 -32.90 12.98
CA ARG A 133 26.77 -32.76 14.18
C ARG A 133 25.94 -32.43 15.44
N THR A 134 24.89 -31.63 15.30
CA THR A 134 23.98 -31.23 16.40
C THR A 134 22.52 -31.52 16.02
N PRO A 135 22.06 -32.79 16.05
CA PRO A 135 20.72 -33.18 15.58
C PRO A 135 19.55 -32.49 16.29
N GLU A 136 19.74 -32.09 17.55
CA GLU A 136 18.79 -31.34 18.36
C GLU A 136 18.59 -29.89 17.91
N ARG A 137 19.51 -29.39 17.09
CA ARG A 137 19.51 -28.04 16.55
C ARG A 137 19.66 -28.14 15.03
N PRO A 138 18.57 -28.31 14.26
CA PRO A 138 18.64 -28.27 12.81
C PRO A 138 19.09 -26.88 12.33
N ARG A 139 19.70 -26.82 11.14
CA ARG A 139 20.10 -25.59 10.45
C ARG A 139 19.29 -25.42 9.19
N PHE A 140 18.99 -24.17 8.85
CA PHE A 140 18.20 -23.81 7.69
C PHE A 140 18.97 -22.85 6.79
N VAL A 141 18.67 -22.91 5.49
CA VAL A 141 19.27 -22.00 4.50
C VAL A 141 18.23 -21.08 3.91
N ALA A 142 18.45 -19.77 4.05
CA ALA A 142 17.67 -18.73 3.42
C ALA A 142 18.28 -18.32 2.08
N GLY A 143 17.51 -18.50 1.01
CA GLY A 143 17.85 -17.98 -0.32
C GLY A 143 17.74 -16.46 -0.33
N ALA A 144 18.87 -15.76 -0.21
CA ALA A 144 18.94 -14.31 -0.15
C ALA A 144 18.67 -13.66 -1.52
N ILE A 145 17.74 -12.72 -1.55
CA ILE A 145 17.30 -11.98 -2.74
C ILE A 145 17.46 -10.49 -2.39
N GLY A 146 18.53 -9.87 -2.90
CA GLY A 146 18.77 -8.45 -2.73
C GLY A 146 17.95 -7.58 -3.70
N PRO A 147 17.93 -6.26 -3.50
CA PRO A 147 17.00 -5.34 -4.17
C PRO A 147 17.42 -4.93 -5.60
N THR A 148 18.54 -5.44 -6.12
CA THR A 148 19.27 -4.98 -7.32
C THR A 148 19.82 -3.54 -7.21
N ASN A 149 20.43 -3.04 -8.28
CA ASN A 149 20.93 -1.66 -8.41
C ASN A 149 19.93 -0.70 -9.12
N ARG A 150 18.68 -1.12 -9.32
CA ARG A 150 17.65 -0.34 -10.02
C ARG A 150 16.49 0.02 -9.09
N THR A 151 15.83 1.14 -9.33
CA THR A 151 14.58 1.57 -8.67
C THR A 151 13.42 1.50 -9.66
N LEU A 152 12.23 1.18 -9.17
CA LEU A 152 10.96 1.27 -9.92
C LEU A 152 10.10 2.45 -9.47
N SER A 153 10.24 2.89 -8.23
CA SER A 153 9.44 3.99 -7.68
C SER A 153 10.07 5.37 -7.89
N ILE A 154 11.39 5.42 -8.13
CA ILE A 154 12.17 6.68 -8.19
C ILE A 154 12.88 6.76 -9.54
N SER A 155 12.87 7.96 -10.15
CA SER A 155 13.68 8.23 -11.34
C SER A 155 15.16 8.43 -10.98
N PRO A 156 16.09 7.79 -11.70
CA PRO A 156 17.51 8.10 -11.59
C PRO A 156 17.92 9.34 -12.42
N ASP A 157 17.04 9.87 -13.28
CA ASP A 157 17.28 11.10 -14.03
C ASP A 157 16.59 12.28 -13.34
N VAL A 158 17.40 13.21 -12.83
CA VAL A 158 16.94 14.45 -12.17
C VAL A 158 16.15 15.38 -13.08
N ASN A 159 16.25 15.23 -14.41
CA ASN A 159 15.53 16.08 -15.37
C ASN A 159 14.21 15.47 -15.86
N ASP A 160 14.02 14.16 -15.65
CA ASP A 160 12.80 13.45 -16.03
C ASP A 160 12.28 12.64 -14.82
N PRO A 161 11.33 13.20 -14.06
CA PRO A 161 10.75 12.51 -12.89
C PRO A 161 10.00 11.22 -13.26
N THR A 162 9.62 11.03 -14.53
CA THR A 162 8.85 9.89 -15.01
C THR A 162 9.72 8.75 -15.54
N PHE A 163 10.99 9.02 -15.82
CA PHE A 163 11.94 8.02 -16.31
C PHE A 163 12.17 6.90 -15.29
N ARG A 164 12.32 5.67 -15.78
CA ARG A 164 12.72 4.49 -15.00
C ARG A 164 13.79 3.73 -15.78
N ALA A 165 14.92 3.45 -15.14
CA ALA A 165 16.02 2.70 -15.78
C ALA A 165 15.74 1.20 -15.91
N CYS A 166 14.65 0.71 -15.30
CA CYS A 166 14.19 -0.66 -15.37
C CYS A 166 12.66 -0.69 -15.35
N THR A 167 12.07 -1.78 -15.82
CA THR A 167 10.62 -2.00 -15.78
C THR A 167 10.26 -3.08 -14.77
N PHE A 168 9.02 -3.06 -14.27
CA PHE A 168 8.51 -4.10 -13.38
C PHE A 168 8.72 -5.50 -13.97
N GLU A 169 8.43 -5.67 -15.26
CA GLU A 169 8.60 -6.94 -15.98
C GLU A 169 10.04 -7.42 -16.05
N ALA A 170 11.00 -6.52 -16.24
CA ALA A 170 12.41 -6.87 -16.27
C ALA A 170 12.87 -7.36 -14.88
N LEU A 171 12.47 -6.66 -13.81
CA LEU A 171 12.76 -7.08 -12.44
C LEU A 171 12.07 -8.39 -12.08
N ARG A 172 10.78 -8.54 -12.38
CA ARG A 172 10.02 -9.79 -12.18
C ARG A 172 10.71 -10.96 -12.87
N THR A 173 11.13 -10.78 -14.13
CA THR A 173 11.82 -11.83 -14.89
C THR A 173 13.16 -12.21 -14.27
N ALA A 174 13.97 -11.22 -13.87
CA ALA A 174 15.26 -11.45 -13.23
C ALA A 174 15.12 -12.14 -11.86
N TYR A 175 14.13 -11.73 -11.06
CA TYR A 175 13.82 -12.40 -9.79
C TYR A 175 13.30 -13.82 -10.00
N ALA A 176 12.46 -14.06 -11.00
CA ALA A 176 11.97 -15.41 -11.28
C ALA A 176 13.10 -16.38 -11.68
N GLU A 177 14.09 -15.90 -12.43
CA GLU A 177 15.30 -16.68 -12.73
C GLU A 177 16.11 -17.01 -11.47
N GLN A 178 16.35 -16.01 -10.63
CA GLN A 178 17.03 -16.18 -9.34
C GLN A 178 16.29 -17.16 -8.43
N VAL A 179 14.97 -16.99 -8.25
CA VAL A 179 14.14 -17.84 -7.40
C VAL A 179 14.16 -19.29 -7.89
N ARG A 180 14.07 -19.53 -9.21
CA ARG A 180 14.22 -20.89 -9.76
C ARG A 180 15.56 -21.50 -9.38
N GLY A 181 16.66 -20.74 -9.49
CA GLY A 181 17.99 -21.21 -9.09
C GLY A 181 18.09 -21.55 -7.60
N LEU A 182 17.59 -20.67 -6.72
CA LEU A 182 17.58 -20.89 -5.27
C LEU A 182 16.72 -22.12 -4.89
N VAL A 183 15.56 -22.26 -5.54
CA VAL A 183 14.64 -23.37 -5.32
C VAL A 183 15.25 -24.70 -5.77
N ASP A 184 15.87 -24.72 -6.96
CA ASP A 184 16.49 -25.91 -7.53
C ASP A 184 17.79 -26.29 -6.79
N GLY A 185 18.53 -25.31 -6.26
CA GLY A 185 19.69 -25.51 -5.38
C GLY A 185 19.34 -25.95 -3.95
N GLY A 186 18.06 -25.90 -3.58
CA GLY A 186 17.53 -26.62 -2.42
C GLY A 186 17.29 -25.81 -1.15
N CYS A 187 17.27 -24.47 -1.20
CA CYS A 187 17.04 -23.60 -0.02
C CYS A 187 15.80 -24.01 0.79
N ASP A 188 15.85 -23.82 2.12
CA ASP A 188 14.73 -24.14 3.01
C ASP A 188 13.65 -23.05 3.02
N LEU A 189 14.06 -21.80 2.79
CA LEU A 189 13.22 -20.62 2.75
C LEU A 189 13.80 -19.57 1.79
N LEU A 190 13.01 -18.55 1.44
CA LEU A 190 13.44 -17.39 0.64
C LEU A 190 13.46 -16.14 1.51
N LEU A 191 14.41 -15.25 1.27
CA LEU A 191 14.58 -13.99 1.99
C LEU A 191 14.70 -12.83 0.98
N VAL A 192 13.67 -12.01 0.88
CA VAL A 192 13.75 -10.73 0.14
C VAL A 192 14.20 -9.67 1.13
N GLU A 193 15.42 -9.16 0.96
CA GLU A 193 16.06 -8.34 1.99
C GLU A 193 16.61 -7.01 1.48
N THR A 194 16.95 -6.13 2.44
CA THR A 194 17.49 -4.80 2.17
C THR A 194 16.60 -4.02 1.22
N ILE A 195 15.28 -4.15 1.39
CA ILE A 195 14.30 -3.51 0.51
C ILE A 195 14.36 -2.01 0.74
N PHE A 196 14.92 -1.29 -0.24
CA PHE A 196 14.92 0.17 -0.27
C PHE A 196 13.74 0.74 -1.09
N ASP A 197 13.19 -0.06 -2.01
CA ASP A 197 12.06 0.28 -2.89
C ASP A 197 11.02 -0.84 -2.82
N THR A 198 9.84 -0.53 -2.28
CA THR A 198 8.75 -1.51 -2.10
C THR A 198 8.22 -2.03 -3.43
N LEU A 199 8.29 -1.26 -4.51
CA LEU A 199 7.84 -1.72 -5.82
C LEU A 199 8.78 -2.80 -6.39
N ASN A 200 10.08 -2.73 -6.09
CA ASN A 200 11.01 -3.83 -6.39
C ASN A 200 10.64 -5.10 -5.61
N ALA A 201 10.32 -4.94 -4.32
CA ALA A 201 9.88 -6.07 -3.50
C ALA A 201 8.60 -6.69 -4.07
N LYS A 202 7.60 -5.89 -4.46
CA LYS A 202 6.38 -6.40 -5.13
C LYS A 202 6.70 -7.16 -6.42
N ALA A 203 7.68 -6.72 -7.22
CA ALA A 203 8.13 -7.47 -8.39
C ALA A 203 8.75 -8.83 -8.02
N ALA A 204 9.53 -8.88 -6.94
CA ALA A 204 10.06 -10.14 -6.40
C ALA A 204 8.95 -11.05 -5.87
N LEU A 205 7.96 -10.51 -5.15
CA LEU A 205 6.82 -11.28 -4.62
C LEU A 205 5.97 -11.90 -5.73
N VAL A 206 5.68 -11.15 -6.79
CA VAL A 206 5.00 -11.67 -7.98
C VAL A 206 5.82 -12.81 -8.61
N ALA A 207 7.12 -12.60 -8.79
CA ALA A 207 8.01 -13.62 -9.36
C ALA A 207 8.07 -14.89 -8.50
N ILE A 208 8.13 -14.75 -7.18
CA ILE A 208 8.12 -15.87 -6.23
C ILE A 208 6.82 -16.66 -6.36
N GLN A 209 5.67 -15.99 -6.37
CA GLN A 209 4.38 -16.67 -6.49
C GLN A 209 4.24 -17.40 -7.83
N GLU A 210 4.67 -16.79 -8.94
CA GLU A 210 4.67 -17.44 -10.25
C GLU A 210 5.53 -18.70 -10.25
N VAL A 211 6.72 -18.66 -9.65
CA VAL A 211 7.59 -19.84 -9.54
C VAL A 211 6.97 -20.91 -8.63
N PHE A 212 6.28 -20.51 -7.55
CA PHE A 212 5.54 -21.46 -6.71
C PHE A 212 4.37 -22.11 -7.46
N ASP A 213 3.61 -21.35 -8.24
CA ASP A 213 2.53 -21.87 -9.09
C ASP A 213 3.09 -22.83 -10.16
N GLU A 214 4.23 -22.50 -10.78
CA GLU A 214 4.94 -23.36 -11.74
C GLU A 214 5.42 -24.68 -11.10
N ARG A 215 5.91 -24.63 -9.86
CA ARG A 215 6.53 -25.77 -9.16
C ARG A 215 5.53 -26.60 -8.34
N GLY A 216 4.36 -26.06 -8.03
CA GLY A 216 3.32 -26.71 -7.23
C GLY A 216 3.64 -26.83 -5.74
N PHE A 217 4.55 -26.00 -5.21
CA PHE A 217 4.84 -25.90 -3.77
C PHE A 217 5.34 -24.50 -3.40
N GLU A 218 5.23 -24.16 -2.11
CA GLU A 218 5.62 -22.85 -1.56
C GLU A 218 6.66 -23.00 -0.45
N LEU A 219 7.76 -22.26 -0.52
CA LEU A 219 8.71 -22.15 0.59
C LEU A 219 8.28 -21.06 1.59
N PRO A 220 8.67 -21.14 2.87
CA PRO A 220 8.56 -20.01 3.78
C PRO A 220 9.26 -18.77 3.22
N LEU A 221 8.66 -17.62 3.44
CA LEU A 221 9.15 -16.33 2.92
C LEU A 221 9.49 -15.39 4.08
N MET A 222 10.70 -14.86 4.10
CA MET A 222 11.11 -13.75 4.95
C MET A 222 11.21 -12.48 4.11
N ILE A 223 10.79 -11.36 4.66
CA ILE A 223 10.83 -10.05 4.00
C ILE A 223 11.48 -9.05 4.95
N SER A 224 12.54 -8.37 4.53
CA SER A 224 13.24 -7.41 5.37
C SER A 224 13.44 -6.06 4.67
N VAL A 225 12.94 -5.01 5.31
CA VAL A 225 13.04 -3.63 4.84
C VAL A 225 14.31 -2.96 5.36
N THR A 226 14.82 -1.98 4.62
CA THR A 226 15.86 -1.10 5.14
C THR A 226 15.35 0.32 5.30
N ILE A 227 15.63 0.91 6.46
CA ILE A 227 15.26 2.29 6.81
C ILE A 227 16.52 3.14 6.70
N THR A 228 16.50 4.11 5.78
CA THR A 228 17.72 4.78 5.33
C THR A 228 18.25 5.81 6.30
N ASP A 229 17.39 6.39 7.14
CA ASP A 229 17.77 7.43 8.09
C ASP A 229 16.82 7.52 9.30
N ARG A 230 16.96 8.59 10.08
CA ARG A 230 16.16 8.86 11.27
C ARG A 230 14.74 9.36 10.99
N SER A 231 14.31 9.45 9.73
CA SER A 231 12.92 9.78 9.38
C SER A 231 11.97 8.59 9.50
N GLY A 232 12.50 7.36 9.59
CA GLY A 232 11.69 6.14 9.66
C GLY A 232 11.10 5.69 8.33
N ARG A 233 11.63 6.18 7.21
CA ARG A 233 11.13 5.87 5.86
C ARG A 233 12.15 5.06 5.05
N THR A 234 11.63 4.30 4.09
CA THR A 234 12.44 3.68 3.03
C THR A 234 13.07 4.75 2.12
N LEU A 235 13.99 4.34 1.24
CA LEU A 235 14.53 5.26 0.21
C LEU A 235 13.42 5.80 -0.69
N SER A 236 12.40 4.99 -0.96
CA SER A 236 11.20 5.38 -1.73
C SER A 236 10.17 6.19 -0.93
N GLY A 237 10.49 6.58 0.31
CA GLY A 237 9.70 7.50 1.13
C GLY A 237 8.55 6.85 1.91
N GLN A 238 8.43 5.52 1.91
CA GLN A 238 7.30 4.82 2.54
C GLN A 238 7.55 4.60 4.03
N THR A 239 6.52 4.78 4.86
CA THR A 239 6.56 4.44 6.29
C THR A 239 6.53 2.92 6.51
N ILE A 240 6.95 2.46 7.70
CA ILE A 240 7.06 1.02 8.02
C ILE A 240 5.70 0.32 7.99
N ASP A 241 4.68 0.97 8.53
CA ASP A 241 3.30 0.48 8.48
C ASP A 241 2.77 0.39 7.05
N ALA A 242 3.05 1.38 6.20
CA ALA A 242 2.63 1.40 4.80
C ALA A 242 3.33 0.32 3.98
N PHE A 243 4.62 0.09 4.26
CA PHE A 243 5.39 -1.02 3.72
C PHE A 243 4.75 -2.36 4.11
N TYR A 244 4.45 -2.57 5.40
CA TYR A 244 3.85 -3.82 5.86
C TYR A 244 2.49 -4.10 5.18
N VAL A 245 1.63 -3.08 5.08
CA VAL A 245 0.34 -3.17 4.38
C VAL A 245 0.52 -3.55 2.90
N ALA A 246 1.55 -3.01 2.23
CA ALA A 246 1.82 -3.29 0.82
C ALA A 246 2.26 -4.74 0.56
N ILE A 247 2.93 -5.39 1.51
CA ILE A 247 3.52 -6.72 1.35
C ILE A 247 2.77 -7.84 2.09
N ALA A 248 1.84 -7.51 2.99
CA ALA A 248 1.16 -8.49 3.86
C ALA A 248 0.42 -9.60 3.08
N HIS A 249 -0.03 -9.29 1.86
CA HIS A 249 -0.68 -10.25 0.95
C HIS A 249 0.19 -11.48 0.61
N ALA A 250 1.52 -11.35 0.71
CA ALA A 250 2.45 -12.45 0.49
C ALA A 250 2.56 -13.43 1.67
N GLN A 251 1.87 -13.15 2.78
CA GLN A 251 1.80 -14.02 3.98
C GLN A 251 3.19 -14.49 4.45
N PRO A 252 4.14 -13.56 4.68
CA PRO A 252 5.49 -13.93 5.06
C PRO A 252 5.53 -14.70 6.39
N LEU A 253 6.47 -15.64 6.51
CA LEU A 253 6.85 -16.24 7.79
C LEU A 253 7.32 -15.15 8.76
N SER A 254 8.20 -14.25 8.31
CA SER A 254 8.60 -13.09 9.10
C SER A 254 8.75 -11.83 8.27
N VAL A 255 8.52 -10.69 8.93
CA VAL A 255 8.88 -9.36 8.43
C VAL A 255 9.94 -8.75 9.35
N GLY A 256 10.89 -8.00 8.80
CA GLY A 256 11.96 -7.45 9.61
C GLY A 256 12.61 -6.19 9.08
N ILE A 257 13.62 -5.74 9.82
CA ILE A 257 14.46 -4.59 9.46
C ILE A 257 15.93 -5.01 9.46
N ASN A 258 16.65 -4.63 8.42
CA ASN A 258 18.09 -4.90 8.30
C ASN A 258 18.87 -3.77 7.63
N CYS A 259 20.19 -3.81 7.83
CA CYS A 259 21.16 -2.87 7.27
C CYS A 259 20.86 -1.39 7.63
N ALA A 260 21.60 -0.47 7.00
CA ALA A 260 21.61 1.00 7.13
C ALA A 260 21.86 1.57 8.53
N LEU A 261 21.18 1.05 9.55
CA LEU A 261 21.22 1.47 10.94
C LEU A 261 21.91 0.41 11.81
N GLY A 262 22.56 0.89 12.87
CA GLY A 262 22.92 0.04 14.01
C GLY A 262 21.70 -0.22 14.91
N ALA A 263 21.83 -1.17 15.85
CA ALA A 263 20.71 -1.58 16.71
C ALA A 263 20.08 -0.40 17.49
N ARG A 264 20.89 0.56 17.96
CA ARG A 264 20.37 1.72 18.71
C ARG A 264 19.40 2.57 17.90
N ASP A 265 19.76 2.91 16.66
CA ASP A 265 18.92 3.75 15.80
C ASP A 265 17.75 2.95 15.19
N MET A 266 17.89 1.62 15.06
CA MET A 266 16.84 0.74 14.53
C MET A 266 15.71 0.44 15.54
N ARG A 267 16.00 0.49 16.85
CA ARG A 267 15.06 0.14 17.92
C ARG A 267 13.64 0.73 17.80
N PRO A 268 13.44 2.05 17.60
CA PRO A 268 12.08 2.62 17.56
C PRO A 268 11.24 2.05 16.41
N TYR A 269 11.86 1.83 15.25
CA TYR A 269 11.25 1.27 14.06
C TYR A 269 10.90 -0.20 14.21
N LEU A 270 11.76 -0.95 14.90
CA LEU A 270 11.50 -2.34 15.23
C LEU A 270 10.33 -2.49 16.21
N ALA A 271 10.21 -1.58 17.18
CA ALA A 271 9.07 -1.56 18.09
C ALA A 271 7.75 -1.32 17.33
N GLU A 272 7.74 -0.32 16.43
CA GLU A 272 6.59 -0.04 15.56
C GLU A 272 6.21 -1.25 14.70
N LEU A 273 7.19 -1.85 14.00
CA LEU A 273 6.96 -3.06 13.19
C LEU A 273 6.44 -4.22 14.03
N SER A 274 6.97 -4.39 15.23
CA SER A 274 6.53 -5.42 16.18
C SER A 274 5.08 -5.23 16.63
N ASP A 275 4.58 -4.01 16.73
CA ASP A 275 3.19 -3.77 17.14
C ASP A 275 2.19 -4.08 16.02
N ILE A 276 2.58 -3.86 14.75
CA ILE A 276 1.69 -4.02 13.59
C ILE A 276 1.77 -5.40 12.93
N ALA A 277 2.89 -6.11 13.06
CA ALA A 277 3.13 -7.35 12.31
C ALA A 277 2.29 -8.52 12.85
N GLU A 278 1.49 -9.12 11.96
CA GLU A 278 0.69 -10.32 12.26
C GLU A 278 1.47 -11.64 12.10
N CYS A 279 2.71 -11.55 11.58
CA CYS A 279 3.67 -12.64 11.46
C CYS A 279 4.83 -12.50 12.47
N TYR A 280 5.84 -13.38 12.36
CA TYR A 280 7.05 -13.28 13.20
C TYR A 280 7.89 -12.06 12.81
N VAL A 281 8.73 -11.57 13.72
CA VAL A 281 9.55 -10.39 13.48
C VAL A 281 11.04 -10.74 13.48
N SER A 282 11.77 -10.28 12.45
CA SER A 282 13.21 -10.44 12.33
C SER A 282 13.95 -9.10 12.45
N SER A 283 15.16 -9.10 13.01
CA SER A 283 16.03 -7.92 13.00
C SER A 283 17.50 -8.30 12.96
N TYR A 284 18.24 -7.71 12.02
CA TYR A 284 19.66 -7.97 11.85
C TYR A 284 20.38 -6.67 11.45
N PRO A 285 20.68 -5.79 12.44
CA PRO A 285 21.29 -4.49 12.21
C PRO A 285 22.78 -4.59 11.85
N ASN A 286 23.36 -3.48 11.42
CA ASN A 286 24.81 -3.34 11.29
C ASN A 286 25.50 -3.33 12.67
N ALA A 287 26.80 -3.64 12.71
CA ALA A 287 27.66 -3.48 13.88
C ALA A 287 27.98 -1.98 14.13
N GLY A 288 26.94 -1.19 14.41
CA GLY A 288 26.98 0.26 14.43
C GLY A 288 26.97 0.90 13.04
N LEU A 289 27.19 2.22 13.00
CA LEU A 289 27.39 2.95 11.75
C LEU A 289 28.86 2.83 11.30
N PRO A 290 29.15 2.78 10.00
CA PRO A 290 30.53 2.75 9.53
C PRO A 290 31.26 4.05 9.89
N ASN A 291 32.53 3.92 10.27
CA ASN A 291 33.40 5.06 10.54
C ASN A 291 33.86 5.75 9.23
N ALA A 292 34.66 6.81 9.34
CA ALA A 292 35.13 7.57 8.18
C ALA A 292 35.96 6.75 7.17
N PHE A 293 36.43 5.57 7.56
CA PHE A 293 37.17 4.62 6.70
C PHE A 293 36.29 3.48 6.18
N GLY A 294 34.99 3.48 6.49
CA GLY A 294 34.05 2.43 6.10
C GLY A 294 34.12 1.17 6.99
N GLU A 295 34.83 1.23 8.11
CA GLU A 295 34.99 0.12 9.05
C GLU A 295 33.93 0.20 10.17
N TYR A 296 33.71 -0.93 10.87
CA TYR A 296 32.71 -1.04 11.94
C TYR A 296 33.42 -1.27 13.28
N ASP A 297 33.25 -0.32 14.21
CA ASP A 297 33.97 -0.30 15.48
C ASP A 297 33.21 -0.98 16.64
N GLU A 298 31.92 -1.26 16.47
CA GLU A 298 31.10 -1.90 17.50
C GLU A 298 31.64 -3.30 17.82
N GLN A 299 31.76 -3.61 19.11
CA GLN A 299 32.34 -4.86 19.58
C GLN A 299 31.26 -5.94 19.78
N PRO A 300 31.62 -7.25 19.69
CA PRO A 300 30.68 -8.36 19.86
C PRO A 300 29.75 -8.26 21.08
N ASP A 301 30.30 -7.98 22.27
CA ASP A 301 29.50 -7.89 23.49
C ASP A 301 28.58 -6.65 23.52
N GLN A 302 28.93 -5.59 22.78
CA GLN A 302 28.06 -4.41 22.63
C GLN A 302 26.86 -4.75 21.76
N THR A 303 27.08 -5.38 20.58
CA THR A 303 25.99 -5.85 19.71
C THR A 303 25.10 -6.86 20.43
N GLY A 304 25.70 -7.82 21.16
CA GLY A 304 24.96 -8.79 21.96
C GLY A 304 24.06 -8.14 23.02
N ALA A 305 24.56 -7.14 23.75
CA ALA A 305 23.77 -6.40 24.73
C ALA A 305 22.63 -5.59 24.09
N LEU A 306 22.85 -4.97 22.93
CA LEU A 306 21.83 -4.21 22.21
C LEU A 306 20.72 -5.11 21.66
N LEU A 307 21.07 -6.27 21.10
CA LEU A 307 20.07 -7.21 20.58
C LEU A 307 19.34 -7.97 21.69
N ARG A 308 19.96 -8.13 22.86
CA ARG A 308 19.27 -8.61 24.06
C ARG A 308 18.15 -7.66 24.49
N ASP A 309 18.33 -6.35 24.39
CA ASP A 309 17.27 -5.38 24.70
C ASP A 309 16.05 -5.55 23.77
N PHE A 310 16.26 -5.86 22.48
CA PHE A 310 15.15 -6.16 21.57
C PHE A 310 14.38 -7.41 22.00
N ALA A 311 15.11 -8.45 22.41
CA ALA A 311 14.55 -9.71 22.88
C ALA A 311 13.77 -9.54 24.20
N ASP A 312 14.36 -8.86 25.20
CA ASP A 312 13.71 -8.60 26.49
C ASP A 312 12.48 -7.69 26.35
N SER A 313 12.47 -6.81 25.35
CA SER A 313 11.31 -5.97 25.01
C SER A 313 10.20 -6.75 24.28
N GLY A 314 10.45 -8.02 23.91
CA GLY A 314 9.49 -8.85 23.21
C GLY A 314 9.24 -8.43 21.76
N PHE A 315 10.21 -7.80 21.09
CA PHE A 315 10.04 -7.29 19.73
C PHE A 315 10.33 -8.30 18.63
N VAL A 316 11.08 -9.38 18.93
CA VAL A 316 11.70 -10.22 17.91
C VAL A 316 11.47 -11.71 18.13
N ASN A 317 11.52 -12.45 17.02
CA ASN A 317 11.54 -13.90 16.94
C ASN A 317 12.83 -14.41 16.27
N ILE A 318 13.45 -13.59 15.43
CA ILE A 318 14.68 -13.89 14.71
C ILE A 318 15.65 -12.71 14.86
N LEU A 319 16.90 -12.98 15.21
CA LEU A 319 17.96 -11.97 15.33
C LEU A 319 19.17 -12.35 14.48
N GLY A 320 19.94 -11.39 13.99
CA GLY A 320 21.16 -11.67 13.23
C GLY A 320 22.07 -10.46 13.14
N GLY A 321 22.96 -10.46 12.16
CA GLY A 321 23.83 -9.34 11.86
C GLY A 321 23.89 -9.00 10.38
N CYS A 322 24.03 -7.72 10.06
CA CYS A 322 24.32 -7.26 8.70
C CYS A 322 25.77 -6.73 8.62
N CYS A 323 26.02 -5.63 7.93
CA CYS A 323 27.37 -5.12 7.68
C CYS A 323 28.18 -4.92 8.97
N GLY A 324 29.45 -5.35 8.94
CA GLY A 324 30.37 -5.26 10.08
C GLY A 324 30.30 -6.41 11.08
N THR A 325 29.23 -7.20 11.08
CA THR A 325 29.08 -8.32 12.00
C THR A 325 29.94 -9.52 11.58
N THR A 326 30.38 -10.29 12.57
CA THR A 326 31.34 -11.42 12.42
C THR A 326 30.84 -12.63 13.20
N PRO A 327 31.46 -13.82 13.04
CA PRO A 327 31.15 -14.97 13.89
C PRO A 327 31.22 -14.67 15.40
N ASP A 328 32.15 -13.82 15.84
CA ASP A 328 32.24 -13.41 17.25
C ASP A 328 31.01 -12.62 17.70
N HIS A 329 30.52 -11.72 16.85
CA HIS A 329 29.28 -10.97 17.10
C HIS A 329 28.09 -11.93 17.20
N ILE A 330 27.95 -12.86 16.26
CA ILE A 330 26.86 -13.85 16.28
C ILE A 330 26.93 -14.73 17.53
N SER A 331 28.13 -15.18 17.92
CA SER A 331 28.31 -15.93 19.16
C SER A 331 27.90 -15.13 20.40
N ALA A 332 28.20 -13.82 20.43
CA ALA A 332 27.75 -12.93 21.50
C ALA A 332 26.23 -12.78 21.52
N VAL A 333 25.58 -12.66 20.35
CA VAL A 333 24.11 -12.61 20.23
C VAL A 333 23.48 -13.90 20.72
N VAL A 334 23.97 -15.06 20.27
CA VAL A 334 23.49 -16.39 20.71
C VAL A 334 23.54 -16.51 22.24
N ARG A 335 24.67 -16.14 22.86
CA ARG A 335 24.80 -16.16 24.34
C ARG A 335 23.85 -15.17 25.01
N ALA A 336 23.68 -13.99 24.42
CA ALA A 336 22.90 -12.93 25.02
C ALA A 336 21.40 -13.29 25.07
N VAL A 337 20.87 -13.95 24.03
CA VAL A 337 19.42 -14.24 23.90
C VAL A 337 19.02 -15.63 24.38
N ASP A 338 19.96 -16.44 24.85
CA ASP A 338 19.67 -17.76 25.42
C ASP A 338 18.71 -17.65 26.61
N GLY A 339 17.68 -18.50 26.61
CA GLY A 339 16.62 -18.51 27.62
C GLY A 339 15.64 -17.33 27.58
N VAL A 340 15.74 -16.40 26.61
CA VAL A 340 14.76 -15.31 26.44
C VAL A 340 13.56 -15.80 25.65
N ALA A 341 12.36 -15.44 26.11
CA ALA A 341 11.13 -15.81 25.42
C ALA A 341 10.99 -15.04 24.09
N PRO A 342 10.58 -15.69 22.99
CA PRO A 342 10.34 -15.01 21.73
C PRO A 342 9.07 -14.13 21.79
N ARG A 343 8.97 -13.14 20.91
CA ARG A 343 7.76 -12.32 20.72
C ARG A 343 6.52 -13.21 20.51
N PRO A 344 5.45 -13.06 21.30
CA PRO A 344 4.19 -13.73 21.01
C PRO A 344 3.55 -13.15 19.75
N LEU A 345 2.96 -13.99 18.91
CA LEU A 345 2.13 -13.49 17.81
C LEU A 345 0.87 -12.81 18.38
N PRO A 346 0.43 -11.68 17.79
CA PRO A 346 -0.78 -11.00 18.25
C PRO A 346 -1.99 -11.91 18.07
N SER A 347 -2.97 -11.81 18.98
CA SER A 347 -4.28 -12.41 18.74
C SER A 347 -4.89 -11.71 17.52
N ARG A 348 -5.17 -12.45 16.44
CA ARG A 348 -5.81 -11.91 15.24
C ARG A 348 -7.06 -11.13 15.65
N SER A 349 -7.01 -9.80 15.61
CA SER A 349 -8.20 -8.98 15.78
C SER A 349 -9.12 -9.21 14.58
N ALA A 350 -10.40 -8.86 14.69
CA ALA A 350 -11.20 -8.64 13.49
C ALA A 350 -10.41 -7.68 12.58
N GLY A 351 -10.26 -8.06 11.30
CA GLY A 351 -9.45 -7.30 10.36
C GLY A 351 -10.03 -5.90 10.16
N ALA A 352 -9.17 -4.97 9.75
CA ALA A 352 -9.59 -3.66 9.25
C ALA A 352 -9.13 -3.57 7.80
N SER A 353 -9.91 -2.92 6.94
CA SER A 353 -9.45 -2.63 5.58
C SER A 353 -8.27 -1.66 5.66
N ARG A 354 -7.14 -2.05 5.08
CA ARG A 354 -5.91 -1.25 5.04
C ARG A 354 -5.46 -1.09 3.60
N LEU A 355 -5.24 0.15 3.20
CA LEU A 355 -4.66 0.55 1.93
C LEU A 355 -3.38 1.36 2.21
N SER A 356 -2.54 1.59 1.21
CA SER A 356 -1.37 2.45 1.41
C SER A 356 -0.92 3.16 0.14
N GLY A 357 -0.48 4.40 0.31
CA GLY A 357 0.46 5.09 -0.57
C GLY A 357 1.86 5.02 0.07
N LEU A 358 2.47 6.17 0.32
CA LEU A 358 3.62 6.30 1.24
C LEU A 358 3.23 6.20 2.72
N GLU A 359 1.95 6.39 3.04
CA GLU A 359 1.37 6.25 4.37
C GLU A 359 0.16 5.31 4.33
N VAL A 360 -0.21 4.76 5.50
CA VAL A 360 -1.37 3.86 5.64
C VAL A 360 -2.67 4.65 5.69
N LEU A 361 -3.68 4.11 5.00
CA LEU A 361 -5.08 4.41 5.24
C LEU A 361 -5.76 3.18 5.86
N THR A 362 -6.14 3.27 7.13
CA THR A 362 -6.90 2.21 7.83
C THR A 362 -8.36 2.63 7.97
N VAL A 363 -9.27 1.77 7.52
CA VAL A 363 -10.72 1.92 7.70
C VAL A 363 -11.13 1.14 8.94
N ARG A 364 -11.55 1.86 9.98
CA ARG A 364 -12.02 1.37 11.28
C ARG A 364 -13.53 1.55 11.39
N ASP A 365 -14.15 0.88 12.35
CA ASP A 365 -15.59 1.01 12.62
C ASP A 365 -16.02 2.45 12.97
N ASP A 366 -15.10 3.24 13.53
CA ASP A 366 -15.29 4.67 13.86
C ASP A 366 -14.75 5.62 12.77
N SER A 367 -14.33 5.08 11.62
CA SER A 367 -13.88 5.91 10.50
C SER A 367 -15.05 6.65 9.86
N ASN A 368 -14.80 7.91 9.53
CA ASN A 368 -15.74 8.70 8.75
C ASN A 368 -15.77 8.21 7.30
N PHE A 369 -16.78 8.68 6.56
CA PHE A 369 -16.89 8.44 5.13
C PHE A 369 -15.62 8.85 4.38
N LEU A 370 -15.09 7.94 3.58
CA LEU A 370 -13.85 8.14 2.83
C LEU A 370 -14.16 8.66 1.43
N MET A 371 -13.49 9.73 1.02
CA MET A 371 -13.68 10.29 -0.31
C MET A 371 -12.58 9.81 -1.25
N VAL A 372 -13.01 9.28 -2.38
CA VAL A 372 -12.14 8.96 -3.51
C VAL A 372 -12.27 10.10 -4.51
N GLY A 373 -11.19 10.83 -4.77
CA GLY A 373 -11.21 11.98 -5.68
C GLY A 373 -11.42 11.56 -7.14
N GLU A 374 -12.50 12.05 -7.77
CA GLU A 374 -12.94 11.65 -9.12
C GLU A 374 -12.33 12.46 -10.30
N ARG A 375 -11.60 13.55 -10.04
CA ARG A 375 -11.28 14.57 -11.06
C ARG A 375 -10.09 14.22 -11.94
N THR A 376 -9.30 13.22 -11.58
CA THR A 376 -8.18 12.65 -12.35
C THR A 376 -8.70 11.61 -13.35
N ASN A 377 -9.79 11.96 -14.03
CA ASN A 377 -10.52 11.09 -14.94
C ASN A 377 -10.73 11.78 -16.28
N VAL A 378 -10.16 11.22 -17.35
CA VAL A 378 -10.24 11.79 -18.71
C VAL A 378 -11.69 11.85 -19.24
N THR A 379 -12.55 10.92 -18.82
CA THR A 379 -13.96 10.92 -19.23
C THR A 379 -14.85 11.83 -18.38
N GLY A 380 -14.50 11.99 -17.09
CA GLY A 380 -15.31 12.71 -16.10
C GLY A 380 -14.93 14.18 -15.88
N SER A 381 -13.69 14.59 -16.21
CA SER A 381 -13.15 15.91 -15.87
C SER A 381 -12.63 16.66 -17.09
N ALA A 382 -13.38 17.68 -17.53
CA ALA A 382 -13.02 18.48 -18.70
C ALA A 382 -11.64 19.17 -18.58
N ARG A 383 -11.26 19.63 -17.37
CA ARG A 383 -9.94 20.22 -17.11
C ARG A 383 -8.85 19.17 -17.32
N PHE A 384 -8.99 18.00 -16.70
CA PHE A 384 -8.00 16.93 -16.76
C PHE A 384 -7.87 16.36 -18.17
N ALA A 385 -9.00 16.06 -18.82
CA ALA A 385 -9.04 15.58 -20.20
C ALA A 385 -8.29 16.50 -21.18
N ARG A 386 -8.47 17.82 -21.04
CA ARG A 386 -7.76 18.80 -21.87
C ARG A 386 -6.25 18.76 -21.63
N LEU A 387 -5.81 18.67 -20.37
CA LEU A 387 -4.39 18.65 -20.00
C LEU A 387 -3.69 17.38 -20.51
N ILE A 388 -4.32 16.22 -20.31
CA ILE A 388 -3.78 14.94 -20.82
C ILE A 388 -3.72 14.94 -22.35
N LYS A 389 -4.77 15.40 -23.04
CA LYS A 389 -4.79 15.48 -24.52
C LYS A 389 -3.79 16.49 -25.10
N SER A 390 -3.29 17.42 -24.29
CA SER A 390 -2.26 18.38 -24.69
C SER A 390 -0.87 18.04 -24.17
N ASP A 391 -0.67 16.82 -23.64
CA ASP A 391 0.57 16.35 -23.02
C ASP A 391 1.09 17.24 -21.86
N ASP A 392 0.20 18.00 -21.21
CA ASP A 392 0.51 18.85 -20.06
C ASP A 392 0.30 18.09 -18.75
N PHE A 393 1.07 17.01 -18.58
CA PHE A 393 1.00 16.12 -17.41
C PHE A 393 1.42 16.83 -16.12
N THR A 394 2.34 17.80 -16.20
CA THR A 394 2.76 18.61 -15.05
C THR A 394 1.58 19.37 -14.45
N THR A 395 0.80 20.10 -15.26
CA THR A 395 -0.39 20.80 -14.78
C THR A 395 -1.51 19.82 -14.42
N ALA A 396 -1.54 18.63 -15.04
CA ALA A 396 -2.49 17.57 -14.68
C ALA A 396 -2.26 17.06 -13.24
N THR A 397 -1.01 17.02 -12.77
CA THR A 397 -0.67 16.65 -11.39
C THR A 397 -1.26 17.62 -10.37
N GLU A 398 -1.39 18.91 -10.70
CA GLU A 398 -2.07 19.88 -9.82
C GLU A 398 -3.52 19.47 -9.54
N VAL A 399 -4.20 18.80 -10.48
CA VAL A 399 -5.56 18.29 -10.25
C VAL A 399 -5.56 17.20 -9.17
N ALA A 400 -4.55 16.35 -9.12
CA ALA A 400 -4.40 15.36 -8.05
C ALA A 400 -4.12 16.04 -6.70
N VAL A 401 -3.19 17.00 -6.68
CA VAL A 401 -2.84 17.77 -5.47
C VAL A 401 -4.07 18.53 -4.93
N ASP A 402 -4.82 19.21 -5.79
CA ASP A 402 -6.04 19.94 -5.43
C ASP A 402 -7.06 19.02 -4.74
N GLN A 403 -7.18 17.76 -5.18
CA GLN A 403 -8.09 16.79 -4.58
C GLN A 403 -7.66 16.35 -3.19
N VAL A 404 -6.37 16.06 -2.99
CA VAL A 404 -5.84 15.68 -1.66
C VAL A 404 -5.98 16.84 -0.68
N ARG A 405 -5.64 18.07 -1.11
CA ARG A 405 -5.85 19.28 -0.31
C ARG A 405 -7.32 19.56 -0.04
N GLY A 406 -8.18 19.17 -0.97
CA GLY A 406 -9.63 19.12 -0.84
C GLY A 406 -10.14 17.92 -0.03
N GLY A 407 -9.28 17.21 0.71
CA GLY A 407 -9.66 16.17 1.66
C GLY A 407 -9.88 14.78 1.07
N ALA A 408 -9.53 14.52 -0.20
CA ALA A 408 -9.58 13.18 -0.76
C ALA A 408 -8.66 12.22 0.02
N ASN A 409 -9.21 11.09 0.45
CA ASN A 409 -8.48 10.04 1.15
C ASN A 409 -7.74 9.11 0.17
N LEU A 410 -8.26 8.99 -1.05
CA LEU A 410 -7.69 8.27 -2.19
C LEU A 410 -7.90 9.10 -3.46
N ILE A 411 -7.14 8.79 -4.52
CA ILE A 411 -7.33 9.40 -5.84
C ILE A 411 -7.70 8.31 -6.86
N ASP A 412 -8.81 8.50 -7.56
CA ASP A 412 -9.21 7.69 -8.72
C ASP A 412 -8.54 8.22 -9.98
N VAL A 413 -7.79 7.36 -10.68
CA VAL A 413 -7.04 7.73 -11.89
C VAL A 413 -7.59 6.92 -13.06
N ASN A 414 -8.18 7.62 -14.03
CA ASN A 414 -8.74 7.02 -15.25
C ASN A 414 -8.17 7.69 -16.51
N MET A 415 -7.58 6.87 -17.37
CA MET A 415 -6.97 7.29 -18.65
C MET A 415 -7.67 6.66 -19.87
N ASP A 416 -8.92 6.23 -19.72
CA ASP A 416 -9.69 5.62 -20.80
C ASP A 416 -10.17 6.71 -21.77
N GLU A 417 -9.67 6.64 -23.00
CA GLU A 417 -10.11 7.47 -24.11
C GLU A 417 -9.69 6.78 -25.42
N ALA A 418 -10.52 6.86 -26.46
CA ALA A 418 -10.29 6.13 -27.70
C ALA A 418 -9.04 6.61 -28.46
N LEU A 419 -8.66 7.88 -28.28
CA LEU A 419 -7.55 8.53 -28.98
C LEU A 419 -6.25 8.55 -28.16
N LEU A 420 -6.26 8.07 -26.92
CA LEU A 420 -5.07 8.01 -26.07
C LEU A 420 -4.47 6.61 -26.07
N ASP A 421 -3.14 6.54 -25.99
CA ASP A 421 -2.49 5.35 -25.46
C ASP A 421 -2.72 5.32 -23.94
N SER A 422 -3.79 4.66 -23.52
CA SER A 422 -4.21 4.58 -22.12
C SER A 422 -3.16 3.90 -21.23
N GLU A 423 -2.42 2.92 -21.75
CA GLU A 423 -1.38 2.21 -20.97
C GLU A 423 -0.19 3.12 -20.70
N GLN A 424 0.29 3.80 -21.76
CA GLN A 424 1.38 4.77 -21.64
C GLN A 424 0.98 5.96 -20.76
N SER A 425 -0.23 6.49 -20.94
CA SER A 425 -0.74 7.65 -20.20
C SER A 425 -0.92 7.34 -18.71
N MET A 426 -1.44 6.15 -18.38
CA MET A 426 -1.53 5.67 -16.99
C MET A 426 -0.16 5.54 -16.37
N THR A 427 0.77 4.86 -17.05
CA THR A 427 2.15 4.65 -16.60
C THR A 427 2.85 5.99 -16.33
N HIS A 428 2.78 6.92 -17.29
CA HIS A 428 3.45 8.21 -17.20
C HIS A 428 2.90 9.07 -16.07
N PHE A 429 1.56 9.18 -15.96
CA PHE A 429 0.93 9.97 -14.91
C PHE A 429 1.16 9.39 -13.52
N LEU A 430 1.07 8.07 -13.34
CA LEU A 430 1.34 7.43 -12.05
C LEU A 430 2.80 7.60 -11.63
N ASN A 431 3.75 7.45 -12.56
CA ASN A 431 5.17 7.72 -12.28
C ASN A 431 5.42 9.18 -11.89
N LEU A 432 4.65 10.12 -12.43
CA LEU A 432 4.75 11.54 -12.12
C LEU A 432 4.15 11.88 -10.76
N ILE A 433 2.92 11.45 -10.45
CA ILE A 433 2.31 11.74 -9.15
C ILE A 433 3.05 11.06 -7.98
N ALA A 434 3.79 9.98 -8.25
CA ALA A 434 4.69 9.35 -7.29
C ALA A 434 5.84 10.28 -6.85
N THR A 435 6.20 11.29 -7.65
CA THR A 435 7.19 12.30 -7.26
C THR A 435 6.61 13.44 -6.44
N GLU A 436 5.28 13.51 -6.28
CA GLU A 436 4.63 14.52 -5.45
C GLU A 436 4.24 13.98 -4.07
N PRO A 437 4.96 14.33 -2.99
CA PRO A 437 4.77 13.70 -1.68
C PRO A 437 3.35 13.79 -1.13
N GLU A 438 2.64 14.90 -1.35
CA GLU A 438 1.25 15.06 -0.90
C GLU A 438 0.32 14.03 -1.54
N VAL A 439 0.52 13.74 -2.83
CA VAL A 439 -0.27 12.78 -3.61
C VAL A 439 0.19 11.36 -3.35
N ALA A 440 1.50 11.11 -3.40
CA ALA A 440 2.08 9.79 -3.18
C ALA A 440 1.74 9.22 -1.79
N ARG A 441 1.47 10.08 -0.81
CA ARG A 441 1.05 9.70 0.55
C ARG A 441 -0.24 8.90 0.59
N VAL A 442 -1.24 9.24 -0.23
CA VAL A 442 -2.55 8.59 -0.24
C VAL A 442 -2.58 7.40 -1.21
N PRO A 443 -3.43 6.38 -0.99
CA PRO A 443 -3.60 5.29 -1.93
C PRO A 443 -4.19 5.76 -3.26
N VAL A 444 -3.85 5.04 -4.34
CA VAL A 444 -4.40 5.25 -5.68
C VAL A 444 -5.45 4.19 -5.99
N MET A 445 -6.58 4.62 -6.56
CA MET A 445 -7.57 3.77 -7.19
C MET A 445 -7.33 3.81 -8.71
N ILE A 446 -6.85 2.70 -9.27
CA ILE A 446 -6.52 2.57 -10.70
C ILE A 446 -7.82 2.21 -11.43
N ASP A 447 -8.31 3.12 -12.25
CA ASP A 447 -9.59 2.99 -12.94
C ASP A 447 -9.42 2.80 -14.46
N SER A 448 -9.93 1.67 -14.95
CA SER A 448 -10.03 1.40 -16.39
C SER A 448 -10.97 0.24 -16.69
N SER A 449 -11.64 0.34 -17.83
CA SER A 449 -12.37 -0.76 -18.47
C SER A 449 -11.45 -1.78 -19.17
N LYS A 450 -10.18 -1.44 -19.41
CA LYS A 450 -9.18 -2.28 -20.07
C LYS A 450 -8.26 -2.91 -19.04
N TRP A 451 -8.24 -4.23 -18.98
CA TRP A 451 -7.39 -4.96 -18.05
C TRP A 451 -5.89 -4.67 -18.21
N SER A 452 -5.41 -4.44 -19.44
CA SER A 452 -4.01 -4.10 -19.68
C SER A 452 -3.59 -2.76 -19.06
N VAL A 453 -4.50 -1.79 -19.00
CA VAL A 453 -4.26 -0.49 -18.34
C VAL A 453 -4.22 -0.64 -16.82
N ILE A 454 -5.10 -1.49 -16.26
CA ILE A 454 -5.06 -1.85 -14.83
C ILE A 454 -3.71 -2.46 -14.47
N GLU A 455 -3.24 -3.45 -15.23
CA GLU A 455 -1.94 -4.06 -14.99
C GLU A 455 -0.78 -3.07 -15.15
N ALA A 456 -0.83 -2.19 -16.16
CA ALA A 456 0.17 -1.14 -16.33
C ALA A 456 0.22 -0.21 -15.10
N GLY A 457 -0.94 0.15 -14.54
CA GLY A 457 -1.00 0.96 -13.32
C GLY A 457 -0.48 0.23 -12.07
N LEU A 458 -0.80 -1.05 -11.90
CA LEU A 458 -0.33 -1.86 -10.76
C LEU A 458 1.19 -1.98 -10.72
N LYS A 459 1.83 -1.93 -11.88
CA LYS A 459 3.29 -1.95 -12.06
C LYS A 459 3.99 -0.64 -11.71
N CYS A 460 3.23 0.43 -11.42
CA CYS A 460 3.75 1.76 -11.08
C CYS A 460 3.54 2.14 -9.60
N VAL A 461 2.72 1.40 -8.84
CA VAL A 461 2.30 1.79 -7.48
C VAL A 461 2.98 0.94 -6.40
N GLN A 462 3.79 1.58 -5.55
CA GLN A 462 4.53 0.91 -4.49
C GLN A 462 3.67 0.47 -3.30
N GLY A 463 2.59 1.19 -3.00
CA GLY A 463 1.66 0.87 -1.93
C GLY A 463 0.59 -0.16 -2.30
N LYS A 464 -0.37 -0.36 -1.39
CA LYS A 464 -1.57 -1.17 -1.61
C LYS A 464 -2.66 -0.31 -2.25
N ALA A 465 -2.75 -0.42 -3.57
CA ALA A 465 -3.73 0.28 -4.41
C ALA A 465 -5.09 -0.44 -4.44
N VAL A 466 -6.10 0.25 -4.99
CA VAL A 466 -7.41 -0.31 -5.32
C VAL A 466 -7.55 -0.41 -6.83
N VAL A 467 -8.07 -1.52 -7.34
CA VAL A 467 -8.45 -1.65 -8.76
C VAL A 467 -9.94 -1.36 -8.93
N ASN A 468 -10.24 -0.43 -9.82
CA ASN A 468 -11.59 -0.05 -10.23
C ASN A 468 -11.77 -0.39 -11.73
N SER A 469 -12.38 -1.51 -12.10
CA SER A 469 -13.01 -2.52 -11.27
C SER A 469 -12.95 -3.90 -11.93
N ILE A 470 -13.39 -4.93 -11.20
CA ILE A 470 -13.66 -6.27 -11.73
C ILE A 470 -15.16 -6.60 -11.58
N SER A 471 -15.66 -7.55 -12.38
CA SER A 471 -17.07 -7.96 -12.32
C SER A 471 -17.26 -9.38 -12.86
N LEU A 472 -18.47 -9.93 -12.72
CA LEU A 472 -18.85 -11.23 -13.24
C LEU A 472 -19.37 -11.18 -14.70
N LYS A 473 -19.29 -10.02 -15.36
CA LYS A 473 -19.81 -9.80 -16.72
C LYS A 473 -19.29 -10.81 -17.74
N GLU A 474 -17.98 -11.08 -17.74
CA GLU A 474 -17.33 -12.02 -18.66
C GLU A 474 -17.29 -13.46 -18.09
N GLY A 475 -18.07 -13.71 -17.03
CA GLY A 475 -18.19 -15.00 -16.36
C GLY A 475 -17.17 -15.22 -15.24
N GLU A 476 -17.37 -16.33 -14.54
CA GLU A 476 -16.62 -16.69 -13.33
C GLU A 476 -15.12 -16.92 -13.58
N ALA A 477 -14.75 -17.50 -14.72
CA ALA A 477 -13.36 -17.85 -15.00
C ALA A 477 -12.49 -16.60 -15.15
N ASP A 478 -12.95 -15.61 -15.93
CA ASP A 478 -12.28 -14.32 -16.09
C ASP A 478 -12.21 -13.56 -14.76
N PHE A 479 -13.32 -13.52 -14.01
CA PHE A 479 -13.37 -12.88 -12.69
C PHE A 479 -12.33 -13.47 -11.71
N LEU A 480 -12.22 -14.79 -11.64
CA LEU A 480 -11.25 -15.47 -10.76
C LEU A 480 -9.80 -15.30 -11.23
N ASP A 481 -9.55 -15.25 -12.54
CA ASP A 481 -8.21 -15.01 -13.08
C ASP A 481 -7.72 -13.60 -12.73
N LYS A 482 -8.57 -12.60 -12.98
CA LYS A 482 -8.32 -11.21 -12.58
C LYS A 482 -8.10 -11.10 -11.08
N ALA A 483 -8.96 -11.71 -10.26
CA ALA A 483 -8.80 -11.74 -8.81
C ALA A 483 -7.44 -12.31 -8.41
N ARG A 484 -7.05 -13.51 -8.88
CA ARG A 484 -5.73 -14.09 -8.55
C ARG A 484 -4.58 -13.17 -8.93
N THR A 485 -4.69 -12.48 -10.06
CA THR A 485 -3.70 -11.47 -10.47
C THR A 485 -3.65 -10.30 -9.49
N LEU A 486 -4.79 -9.72 -9.10
CA LEU A 486 -4.84 -8.65 -8.08
C LEU A 486 -4.23 -9.09 -6.74
N ARG A 487 -4.51 -10.32 -6.30
CA ARG A 487 -3.92 -10.89 -5.09
C ARG A 487 -2.40 -11.00 -5.21
N ARG A 488 -1.87 -11.42 -6.36
CA ARG A 488 -0.42 -11.48 -6.63
C ARG A 488 0.25 -10.10 -6.55
N TYR A 489 -0.42 -9.04 -7.01
CA TYR A 489 0.06 -7.67 -6.88
C TYR A 489 -0.21 -7.03 -5.50
N GLY A 490 -0.98 -7.68 -4.64
CA GLY A 490 -1.37 -7.17 -3.33
C GLY A 490 -2.35 -6.00 -3.39
N ALA A 491 -3.25 -5.96 -4.38
CA ALA A 491 -4.23 -4.89 -4.56
C ALA A 491 -5.61 -5.27 -4.00
N ALA A 492 -6.33 -4.26 -3.49
CA ALA A 492 -7.76 -4.36 -3.22
C ALA A 492 -8.58 -4.19 -4.51
N ALA A 493 -9.86 -4.57 -4.48
CA ALA A 493 -10.72 -4.56 -5.66
C ALA A 493 -12.07 -3.92 -5.41
N VAL A 494 -12.45 -2.97 -6.27
CA VAL A 494 -13.85 -2.62 -6.48
C VAL A 494 -14.49 -3.71 -7.33
N VAL A 495 -15.58 -4.29 -6.83
CA VAL A 495 -16.36 -5.33 -7.48
C VAL A 495 -17.72 -4.77 -7.83
N MET A 496 -17.95 -4.55 -9.12
CA MET A 496 -19.23 -4.03 -9.62
C MET A 496 -20.31 -5.10 -9.49
N ALA A 497 -21.52 -4.70 -9.12
CA ALA A 497 -22.71 -5.54 -9.18
C ALA A 497 -23.18 -5.73 -10.65
N PHE A 498 -22.33 -6.35 -11.46
CA PHE A 498 -22.54 -6.63 -12.88
C PHE A 498 -22.17 -8.11 -13.12
N ASP A 499 -23.12 -8.88 -13.62
CA ASP A 499 -22.94 -10.29 -14.01
C ASP A 499 -23.23 -10.53 -15.50
N GLU A 500 -23.24 -11.80 -15.91
CA GLU A 500 -23.44 -12.23 -17.30
C GLU A 500 -24.78 -11.77 -17.91
N THR A 501 -25.73 -11.32 -17.08
CA THR A 501 -27.06 -10.86 -17.52
C THR A 501 -27.22 -9.34 -17.49
N GLY A 502 -26.23 -8.58 -17.01
CA GLY A 502 -26.28 -7.12 -16.98
C GLY A 502 -25.94 -6.51 -15.63
N GLN A 503 -26.14 -5.19 -15.55
CA GLN A 503 -26.00 -4.41 -14.32
C GLN A 503 -27.19 -4.69 -13.39
N ALA A 504 -26.94 -4.74 -12.09
CA ALA A 504 -27.99 -4.84 -11.09
C ALA A 504 -28.66 -3.49 -10.81
N ASP A 505 -29.97 -3.47 -10.97
CA ASP A 505 -30.88 -2.33 -10.84
C ASP A 505 -31.84 -2.45 -9.63
N THR A 506 -32.15 -3.67 -9.20
CA THR A 506 -33.00 -4.01 -8.05
C THR A 506 -32.20 -4.48 -6.84
N ILE A 507 -32.79 -4.39 -5.64
CA ILE A 507 -32.15 -4.76 -4.37
C ILE A 507 -31.70 -6.22 -4.39
N GLU A 508 -32.58 -7.14 -4.78
CA GLU A 508 -32.31 -8.58 -4.79
C GLU A 508 -31.15 -8.91 -5.72
N ARG A 509 -31.11 -8.26 -6.89
CA ARG A 509 -30.04 -8.43 -7.86
C ARG A 509 -28.71 -7.93 -7.30
N LYS A 510 -28.67 -6.71 -6.77
CA LYS A 510 -27.45 -6.13 -6.16
C LYS A 510 -26.89 -7.07 -5.09
N VAL A 511 -27.72 -7.50 -4.14
CA VAL A 511 -27.33 -8.40 -3.04
C VAL A 511 -26.88 -9.77 -3.56
N SER A 512 -27.58 -10.36 -4.53
CA SER A 512 -27.26 -11.70 -5.04
C SER A 512 -25.91 -11.75 -5.76
N ILE A 513 -25.58 -10.74 -6.57
CA ILE A 513 -24.32 -10.65 -7.29
C ILE A 513 -23.16 -10.44 -6.31
N CYS A 514 -23.30 -9.50 -5.37
CA CYS A 514 -22.28 -9.27 -4.34
C CYS A 514 -22.01 -10.54 -3.51
N ARG A 515 -23.05 -11.27 -3.10
CA ARG A 515 -22.89 -12.53 -2.35
C ARG A 515 -22.18 -13.62 -3.16
N ARG A 516 -22.51 -13.73 -4.46
CA ARG A 516 -21.83 -14.67 -5.38
C ARG A 516 -20.36 -14.31 -5.51
N ALA A 517 -20.06 -13.04 -5.79
CA ALA A 517 -18.69 -12.54 -5.91
C ALA A 517 -17.88 -12.73 -4.61
N TYR A 518 -18.46 -12.41 -3.44
CA TYR A 518 -17.83 -12.61 -2.13
C TYR A 518 -17.41 -14.07 -1.92
N THR A 519 -18.31 -15.00 -2.23
CA THR A 519 -18.04 -16.44 -2.11
C THR A 519 -16.89 -16.87 -3.02
N LEU A 520 -16.89 -16.42 -4.28
CA LEU A 520 -15.85 -16.72 -5.24
C LEU A 520 -14.49 -16.16 -4.82
N LEU A 521 -14.44 -14.90 -4.40
CA LEU A 521 -13.22 -14.23 -3.98
C LEU A 521 -12.62 -14.88 -2.74
N THR A 522 -13.40 -15.03 -1.67
CA THR A 522 -12.90 -15.54 -0.39
C THR A 522 -12.59 -17.03 -0.41
N GLN A 523 -13.41 -17.84 -1.09
CA GLN A 523 -13.27 -19.31 -1.05
C GLN A 523 -12.42 -19.89 -2.19
N ARG A 524 -12.30 -19.19 -3.34
CA ARG A 524 -11.62 -19.73 -4.53
C ARG A 524 -10.47 -18.89 -5.07
N ALA A 525 -10.41 -17.60 -4.76
CA ALA A 525 -9.24 -16.76 -5.05
C ALA A 525 -8.36 -16.52 -3.81
N GLY A 526 -8.87 -16.79 -2.61
CA GLY A 526 -8.17 -16.57 -1.35
C GLY A 526 -8.00 -15.08 -1.02
N PHE A 527 -8.96 -14.25 -1.43
CA PHE A 527 -9.01 -12.84 -1.05
C PHE A 527 -9.30 -12.67 0.43
N ASP A 528 -8.64 -11.69 1.05
CA ASP A 528 -9.10 -11.15 2.32
C ASP A 528 -10.42 -10.40 2.08
N PRO A 529 -11.50 -10.67 2.84
CA PRO A 529 -12.74 -9.92 2.73
C PRO A 529 -12.56 -8.40 2.92
N HIS A 530 -11.56 -7.96 3.69
CA HIS A 530 -11.27 -6.54 3.93
C HIS A 530 -10.62 -5.84 2.72
N ASP A 531 -10.25 -6.60 1.69
CA ASP A 531 -9.74 -6.08 0.40
C ASP A 531 -10.83 -6.00 -0.68
N ILE A 532 -12.08 -6.32 -0.32
CA ILE A 532 -13.24 -6.28 -1.21
C ILE A 532 -14.05 -5.02 -0.94
N ILE A 533 -14.20 -4.20 -1.98
CA ILE A 533 -15.07 -3.04 -2.01
C ILE A 533 -16.19 -3.36 -3.01
N PHE A 534 -17.43 -3.45 -2.58
CA PHE A 534 -18.55 -3.63 -3.52
C PHE A 534 -19.03 -2.27 -4.03
N ASP A 535 -19.27 -2.18 -5.34
CA ASP A 535 -20.06 -1.11 -5.95
C ASP A 535 -21.42 -1.71 -6.40
N PRO A 536 -22.50 -1.50 -5.64
CA PRO A 536 -23.84 -1.95 -6.00
C PRO A 536 -24.45 -1.23 -7.21
N ASN A 537 -23.70 -0.40 -7.94
CA ASN A 537 -24.09 0.51 -9.02
C ASN A 537 -25.00 1.64 -8.55
N ILE A 538 -24.43 2.84 -8.41
CA ILE A 538 -25.20 4.09 -8.38
C ILE A 538 -25.63 4.45 -9.81
N LEU A 539 -26.93 4.45 -10.06
CA LEU A 539 -27.53 4.69 -11.37
C LEU A 539 -28.24 6.06 -11.42
N ALA A 540 -28.43 6.60 -12.61
CA ALA A 540 -29.06 7.91 -12.79
C ALA A 540 -30.55 7.90 -12.43
N ILE A 541 -30.99 8.91 -11.68
CA ILE A 541 -32.39 9.13 -11.29
C ILE A 541 -32.97 10.34 -12.04
N ALA A 542 -34.28 10.59 -11.87
CA ALA A 542 -35.00 11.69 -12.51
C ALA A 542 -34.81 11.74 -14.04
N THR A 543 -34.74 10.57 -14.69
CA THR A 543 -34.55 10.47 -16.15
C THR A 543 -35.87 10.62 -16.93
N GLY A 544 -37.01 10.72 -16.22
CA GLY A 544 -38.35 10.69 -16.82
C GLY A 544 -38.87 9.29 -17.15
N LEU A 545 -38.16 8.22 -16.74
CA LEU A 545 -38.60 6.83 -16.89
C LEU A 545 -38.97 6.27 -15.52
N GLU A 546 -40.19 5.73 -15.40
CA GLU A 546 -40.72 5.23 -14.12
C GLU A 546 -39.85 4.10 -13.54
N GLU A 547 -39.28 3.26 -14.40
CA GLU A 547 -38.37 2.17 -14.02
C GLU A 547 -37.12 2.63 -13.27
N HIS A 548 -36.72 3.90 -13.43
CA HIS A 548 -35.51 4.46 -12.82
C HIS A 548 -35.78 5.16 -11.48
N ASN A 549 -37.04 5.34 -11.09
CA ASN A 549 -37.42 6.09 -9.89
C ASN A 549 -36.89 5.43 -8.62
N ASP A 550 -36.85 4.09 -8.59
CA ASP A 550 -36.43 3.33 -7.41
C ASP A 550 -34.90 3.15 -7.30
N TYR A 551 -34.10 3.59 -8.28
CA TYR A 551 -32.67 3.26 -8.32
C TYR A 551 -31.88 3.73 -7.09
N ALA A 552 -32.18 4.94 -6.58
CA ALA A 552 -31.53 5.45 -5.36
C ALA A 552 -31.96 4.66 -4.12
N VAL A 553 -33.26 4.42 -3.94
CA VAL A 553 -33.79 3.60 -2.82
C VAL A 553 -33.22 2.19 -2.86
N ASN A 554 -33.19 1.56 -4.03
CA ASN A 554 -32.65 0.22 -4.23
C ASN A 554 -31.17 0.13 -3.85
N PHE A 555 -30.38 1.17 -4.12
CA PHE A 555 -29.00 1.24 -3.66
C PHE A 555 -28.95 1.32 -2.13
N LEU A 556 -29.67 2.27 -1.52
CA LEU A 556 -29.67 2.51 -0.06
C LEU A 556 -30.08 1.25 0.72
N GLU A 557 -31.14 0.56 0.29
CA GLU A 557 -31.63 -0.64 0.95
C GLU A 557 -30.71 -1.86 0.75
N ALA A 558 -29.98 -1.93 -0.36
CA ALA A 558 -29.03 -3.01 -0.61
C ALA A 558 -27.79 -2.95 0.29
N ILE A 559 -27.36 -1.77 0.74
CA ILE A 559 -26.14 -1.58 1.55
C ILE A 559 -26.16 -2.49 2.79
N GLY A 560 -27.22 -2.37 3.61
CA GLY A 560 -27.34 -3.12 4.86
C GLY A 560 -27.39 -4.64 4.62
N ALA A 561 -28.09 -5.08 3.57
CA ALA A 561 -28.19 -6.49 3.21
C ALA A 561 -26.85 -7.07 2.70
N ILE A 562 -26.07 -6.30 1.95
CA ILE A 562 -24.73 -6.69 1.50
C ILE A 562 -23.79 -6.81 2.71
N LYS A 563 -23.70 -5.76 3.55
CA LYS A 563 -22.86 -5.76 4.76
C LYS A 563 -23.18 -6.93 5.70
N GLN A 564 -24.47 -7.26 5.87
CA GLN A 564 -24.87 -8.39 6.70
C GLN A 564 -24.45 -9.75 6.11
N SER A 565 -24.51 -9.89 4.78
CA SER A 565 -24.24 -11.17 4.12
C SER A 565 -22.77 -11.36 3.68
N CYS A 566 -21.99 -10.28 3.65
CA CYS A 566 -20.60 -10.25 3.24
C CYS A 566 -19.77 -9.50 4.30
N PRO A 567 -19.46 -10.13 5.45
CA PRO A 567 -18.74 -9.45 6.54
C PRO A 567 -17.32 -9.05 6.12
N GLY A 568 -16.85 -7.90 6.60
CA GLY A 568 -15.50 -7.36 6.33
C GLY A 568 -15.38 -6.51 5.06
N VAL A 569 -16.39 -6.52 4.18
CA VAL A 569 -16.34 -5.73 2.92
C VAL A 569 -16.64 -4.26 3.16
N LEU A 570 -16.17 -3.41 2.25
CA LEU A 570 -16.58 -2.02 2.14
C LEU A 570 -17.60 -1.83 1.00
N ILE A 571 -18.32 -0.72 1.03
CA ILE A 571 -19.28 -0.31 0.01
C ILE A 571 -18.85 1.04 -0.57
N SER A 572 -18.81 1.10 -1.90
CA SER A 572 -18.53 2.30 -2.68
C SER A 572 -19.53 2.53 -3.80
N GLY A 573 -19.34 3.62 -4.54
CA GLY A 573 -20.09 3.96 -5.73
C GLY A 573 -19.68 5.30 -6.33
N GLY A 574 -19.84 5.44 -7.64
CA GLY A 574 -19.71 6.70 -8.37
C GLY A 574 -20.89 7.64 -8.13
N VAL A 575 -20.76 8.55 -7.16
CA VAL A 575 -21.87 9.44 -6.73
C VAL A 575 -22.30 10.38 -7.85
N SER A 576 -21.35 10.82 -8.67
CA SER A 576 -21.61 11.68 -9.83
C SER A 576 -22.55 11.07 -10.87
N ASN A 577 -22.69 9.74 -10.92
CA ASN A 577 -23.60 9.05 -11.85
C ASN A 577 -25.07 9.32 -11.53
N LEU A 578 -25.40 9.53 -10.25
CA LEU A 578 -26.76 9.73 -9.76
C LEU A 578 -27.44 10.94 -10.44
N SER A 579 -26.68 12.02 -10.64
CA SER A 579 -27.18 13.31 -11.11
C SER A 579 -26.93 13.57 -12.60
N PHE A 580 -26.71 12.53 -13.41
CA PHE A 580 -26.45 12.69 -14.85
C PHE A 580 -27.59 13.37 -15.62
N SER A 581 -28.83 13.24 -15.18
CA SER A 581 -29.99 13.93 -15.76
C SER A 581 -29.91 15.46 -15.68
N PHE A 582 -29.05 16.01 -14.80
CA PHE A 582 -28.91 17.45 -14.53
C PHE A 582 -27.53 18.01 -14.95
N ARG A 583 -26.85 17.39 -15.92
CA ARG A 583 -25.56 17.87 -16.42
C ARG A 583 -25.67 19.34 -16.89
N GLY A 584 -24.81 20.20 -16.34
CA GLY A 584 -24.83 21.65 -16.59
C GLY A 584 -25.39 22.46 -15.43
N ASN A 585 -26.16 21.84 -14.54
CA ASN A 585 -26.74 22.49 -13.35
C ASN A 585 -26.04 22.03 -12.07
N ASN A 586 -24.88 22.63 -11.75
CA ASN A 586 -24.08 22.20 -10.61
C ASN A 586 -24.79 22.35 -9.27
N VAL A 587 -25.62 23.40 -9.09
CA VAL A 587 -26.37 23.63 -7.84
C VAL A 587 -27.27 22.44 -7.51
N VAL A 588 -28.06 21.97 -8.48
CA VAL A 588 -28.94 20.82 -8.28
C VAL A 588 -28.14 19.54 -8.10
N ARG A 589 -27.04 19.35 -8.86
CA ARG A 589 -26.19 18.16 -8.76
C ARG A 589 -25.53 18.04 -7.38
N GLU A 590 -24.95 19.13 -6.87
CA GLU A 590 -24.29 19.18 -5.56
C GLU A 590 -25.30 18.92 -4.42
N ALA A 591 -26.52 19.45 -4.53
CA ALA A 591 -27.61 19.14 -3.59
C ALA A 591 -28.00 17.66 -3.62
N ILE A 592 -28.16 17.06 -4.81
CA ILE A 592 -28.43 15.62 -4.98
C ILE A 592 -27.33 14.77 -4.34
N HIS A 593 -26.06 15.10 -4.60
CA HIS A 593 -24.91 14.36 -4.06
C HIS A 593 -24.87 14.40 -2.53
N SER A 594 -25.02 15.59 -1.97
CA SER A 594 -24.95 15.81 -0.52
C SER A 594 -26.11 15.11 0.20
N ALA A 595 -27.33 15.20 -0.34
CA ALA A 595 -28.49 14.51 0.21
C ALA A 595 -28.42 12.98 0.07
N PHE A 596 -27.94 12.47 -1.06
CA PHE A 596 -27.73 11.04 -1.24
C PHE A 596 -26.69 10.49 -0.26
N LEU A 597 -25.54 11.16 -0.14
CA LEU A 597 -24.46 10.73 0.76
C LEU A 597 -24.92 10.72 2.22
N TYR A 598 -25.69 11.71 2.67
CA TYR A 598 -26.27 11.72 4.01
C TYR A 598 -27.04 10.42 4.32
N HIS A 599 -27.92 9.99 3.40
CA HIS A 599 -28.70 8.76 3.57
C HIS A 599 -27.84 7.50 3.38
N ALA A 600 -26.92 7.48 2.42
CA ALA A 600 -26.08 6.33 2.12
C ALA A 600 -25.09 6.01 3.25
N ILE A 601 -24.48 7.03 3.86
CA ILE A 601 -23.58 6.87 5.01
C ILE A 601 -24.36 6.31 6.19
N LYS A 602 -25.56 6.84 6.46
CA LYS A 602 -26.45 6.32 7.51
C LYS A 602 -26.85 4.86 7.27
N ALA A 603 -26.98 4.45 6.01
CA ALA A 603 -27.24 3.07 5.62
C ALA A 603 -26.01 2.15 5.71
N GLY A 604 -24.80 2.71 5.86
CA GLY A 604 -23.55 1.98 6.02
C GLY A 604 -22.60 2.02 4.82
N MET A 605 -22.69 3.02 3.94
CA MET A 605 -21.71 3.28 2.87
C MET A 605 -20.40 3.80 3.46
N ASP A 606 -19.27 3.18 3.13
CA ASP A 606 -17.97 3.50 3.75
C ASP A 606 -17.18 4.55 2.97
N MET A 607 -17.31 4.54 1.63
CA MET A 607 -16.52 5.40 0.75
C MET A 607 -17.27 5.72 -0.54
N GLY A 608 -16.86 6.75 -1.27
CA GLY A 608 -17.46 7.05 -2.58
C GLY A 608 -16.55 7.87 -3.49
N ILE A 609 -16.73 7.67 -4.80
CA ILE A 609 -16.03 8.42 -5.84
C ILE A 609 -16.81 9.72 -6.05
N VAL A 610 -16.20 10.82 -5.61
CA VAL A 610 -16.84 12.14 -5.48
C VAL A 610 -15.87 13.26 -5.87
N ASN A 611 -16.43 14.41 -6.23
CA ASN A 611 -15.67 15.65 -6.24
C ASN A 611 -15.55 16.20 -4.81
N ALA A 612 -14.47 15.85 -4.11
CA ALA A 612 -14.25 16.19 -2.70
C ALA A 612 -14.38 17.69 -2.38
N GLY A 613 -14.09 18.58 -3.35
CA GLY A 613 -14.17 20.04 -3.16
C GLY A 613 -15.55 20.67 -3.41
N GLN A 614 -16.54 19.92 -3.91
CA GLN A 614 -17.87 20.42 -4.30
C GLN A 614 -19.03 19.89 -3.46
N LEU A 615 -18.75 19.18 -2.36
CA LEU A 615 -19.82 18.73 -1.47
C LEU A 615 -20.35 19.90 -0.63
N GLU A 616 -21.65 20.15 -0.71
CA GLU A 616 -22.35 21.12 0.13
C GLU A 616 -22.65 20.50 1.50
N VAL A 617 -22.83 21.32 2.53
CA VAL A 617 -23.28 20.84 3.85
C VAL A 617 -24.77 20.55 3.75
N TYR A 618 -25.20 19.36 4.16
CA TYR A 618 -26.59 18.90 3.97
C TYR A 618 -27.63 19.92 4.49
N ASP A 619 -27.42 20.45 5.70
CA ASP A 619 -28.32 21.43 6.34
C ASP A 619 -28.32 22.81 5.69
N GLN A 620 -27.37 23.08 4.79
CA GLN A 620 -27.24 24.36 4.11
C GLN A 620 -27.93 24.36 2.75
N ILE A 621 -28.37 23.21 2.27
CA ILE A 621 -29.16 23.10 1.04
C ILE A 621 -30.49 23.85 1.27
N PRO A 622 -30.90 24.75 0.36
CA PRO A 622 -32.17 25.46 0.49
C PRO A 622 -33.34 24.50 0.71
N ALA A 623 -34.19 24.76 1.70
CA ALA A 623 -35.22 23.82 2.15
C ALA A 623 -36.14 23.32 1.02
N GLU A 624 -36.54 24.22 0.11
CA GLU A 624 -37.35 23.86 -1.06
C GLU A 624 -36.59 22.91 -2.00
N LEU A 625 -35.32 23.21 -2.32
CA LEU A 625 -34.51 22.33 -3.16
C LEU A 625 -34.26 20.97 -2.50
N LEU A 626 -33.97 20.97 -1.19
CA LEU A 626 -33.77 19.74 -0.42
C LEU A 626 -35.01 18.85 -0.44
N GLU A 627 -36.21 19.41 -0.24
CA GLU A 627 -37.46 18.66 -0.31
C GLU A 627 -37.65 17.98 -1.68
N HIS A 628 -37.41 18.72 -2.77
CA HIS A 628 -37.54 18.18 -4.13
C HIS A 628 -36.50 17.10 -4.44
N VAL A 629 -35.27 17.29 -3.96
CA VAL A 629 -34.20 16.31 -4.08
C VAL A 629 -34.52 15.04 -3.28
N GLU A 630 -34.97 15.17 -2.03
CA GLU A 630 -35.37 14.02 -1.20
C GLU A 630 -36.57 13.27 -1.78
N ASP A 631 -37.55 13.98 -2.35
CA ASP A 631 -38.71 13.38 -2.99
C ASP A 631 -38.31 12.45 -4.13
N VAL A 632 -37.31 12.85 -4.93
CA VAL A 632 -36.75 12.01 -6.01
C VAL A 632 -35.88 10.89 -5.44
N LEU A 633 -34.95 11.19 -4.52
CA LEU A 633 -34.01 10.21 -3.97
C LEU A 633 -34.70 9.05 -3.25
N LEU A 634 -35.79 9.36 -2.53
CA LEU A 634 -36.51 8.40 -1.70
C LEU A 634 -37.82 7.95 -2.35
N ASN A 635 -38.04 8.32 -3.61
CA ASN A 635 -39.26 8.04 -4.39
C ASN A 635 -40.56 8.26 -3.57
N ARG A 636 -40.66 9.40 -2.87
CA ARG A 636 -41.76 9.66 -1.92
C ARG A 636 -43.10 9.92 -2.60
N ARG A 637 -43.06 10.31 -3.88
CA ARG A 637 -44.23 10.76 -4.64
C ARG A 637 -44.06 10.52 -6.15
N PRO A 638 -45.15 10.27 -6.89
CA PRO A 638 -45.08 9.95 -8.31
C PRO A 638 -44.65 11.12 -9.22
N ASP A 639 -44.91 12.37 -8.82
CA ASP A 639 -44.56 13.57 -9.58
C ASP A 639 -43.22 14.21 -9.14
N ALA A 640 -42.37 13.48 -8.40
CA ALA A 640 -41.11 14.01 -7.87
C ALA A 640 -40.16 14.51 -8.98
N THR A 641 -39.99 13.70 -10.03
CA THR A 641 -39.11 14.01 -11.16
C THR A 641 -39.51 15.29 -11.87
N ASP A 642 -40.81 15.43 -12.20
CA ASP A 642 -41.31 16.60 -12.92
C ASP A 642 -41.11 17.89 -12.10
N ARG A 643 -41.42 17.83 -10.79
CA ARG A 643 -41.23 18.97 -9.89
C ARG A 643 -39.76 19.40 -9.80
N LEU A 644 -38.84 18.45 -9.69
CA LEU A 644 -37.40 18.77 -9.62
C LEU A 644 -36.90 19.35 -10.96
N LEU A 645 -37.38 18.85 -12.10
CA LEU A 645 -37.03 19.40 -13.42
C LEU A 645 -37.56 20.83 -13.62
N GLU A 646 -38.78 21.11 -13.17
CA GLU A 646 -39.36 22.47 -13.19
C GLU A 646 -38.55 23.44 -12.31
N LEU A 647 -38.21 23.01 -11.10
CA LEU A 647 -37.37 23.80 -10.19
C LEU A 647 -35.97 24.01 -10.77
N ALA A 648 -35.34 22.97 -11.30
CA ALA A 648 -34.02 23.02 -11.92
C ALA A 648 -33.99 24.00 -13.10
N THR A 649 -35.03 24.01 -13.94
CA THR A 649 -35.18 24.95 -15.06
C THR A 649 -35.26 26.40 -14.55
N THR A 650 -35.97 26.62 -13.43
CA THR A 650 -36.06 27.95 -12.81
C THR A 650 -34.69 28.42 -12.30
N ILE A 651 -33.93 27.51 -11.69
CA ILE A 651 -32.56 27.76 -11.21
C ILE A 651 -31.60 28.05 -12.39
N GLU A 652 -31.72 27.32 -13.52
CA GLU A 652 -30.93 27.58 -14.74
C GLU A 652 -31.25 28.91 -15.39
N GLN A 653 -32.54 29.28 -15.45
CA GLN A 653 -33.00 30.52 -16.09
C GLN A 653 -32.59 31.78 -15.33
N THR A 654 -32.32 31.68 -14.03
CA THR A 654 -31.66 32.75 -13.26
C THR A 654 -30.20 32.98 -13.66
N GLY A 655 -29.66 32.17 -14.59
CA GLY A 655 -28.28 32.21 -15.08
C GLY A 655 -27.28 31.83 -13.99
N PRO A 656 -25.97 31.74 -14.31
CA PRO A 656 -24.99 32.00 -13.27
C PRO A 656 -25.29 33.43 -12.84
N ARG A 657 -25.99 33.61 -11.70
CA ARG A 657 -25.66 34.76 -10.89
C ARG A 657 -24.14 34.70 -10.84
N VAL A 658 -23.46 35.76 -11.32
CA VAL A 658 -22.22 36.16 -10.68
C VAL A 658 -22.55 35.91 -9.23
N VAL A 659 -21.85 34.97 -8.59
CA VAL A 659 -21.91 34.85 -7.15
C VAL A 659 -21.34 36.19 -6.70
N GLN A 660 -22.16 37.25 -6.73
CA GLN A 660 -22.20 38.22 -5.68
C GLN A 660 -22.32 37.29 -4.51
N GLN A 661 -21.18 37.12 -3.82
CA GLN A 661 -21.15 36.46 -2.55
C GLN A 661 -22.43 36.91 -1.87
N ASP A 662 -23.29 35.95 -1.54
CA ASP A 662 -24.42 36.28 -0.70
C ASP A 662 -23.78 36.79 0.59
N LEU A 663 -23.69 38.12 0.72
CA LEU A 663 -23.08 38.81 1.84
C LEU A 663 -24.17 39.16 2.85
N SER A 664 -25.38 38.59 2.76
CA SER A 664 -26.44 38.80 3.76
C SER A 664 -25.98 38.40 5.16
N TRP A 665 -25.17 37.34 5.28
CA TRP A 665 -24.52 36.97 6.56
C TRP A 665 -23.60 38.07 7.10
N ARG A 666 -23.08 38.98 6.26
CA ARG A 666 -22.29 40.14 6.71
C ARG A 666 -23.12 41.14 7.51
N GLU A 667 -24.44 41.11 7.38
CA GLU A 667 -25.34 41.97 8.14
C GLU A 667 -25.56 41.45 9.59
N GLU A 668 -25.11 40.24 9.90
CA GLU A 668 -25.16 39.64 11.24
C GLU A 668 -24.07 40.20 12.17
N GLY A 669 -24.19 39.91 13.47
CA GLY A 669 -23.19 40.28 14.47
C GLY A 669 -21.85 39.56 14.26
N VAL A 670 -20.75 40.15 14.74
CA VAL A 670 -19.40 39.62 14.50
C VAL A 670 -19.22 38.16 14.96
N ASN A 671 -19.90 37.74 16.02
CA ASN A 671 -19.83 36.37 16.51
C ASN A 671 -20.50 35.38 15.56
N GLU A 672 -21.68 35.75 15.04
CA GLU A 672 -22.42 34.96 14.06
C GLU A 672 -21.66 34.90 12.73
N ARG A 673 -21.03 36.01 12.31
CA ARG A 673 -20.16 36.06 11.12
C ARG A 673 -18.95 35.13 11.23
N LEU A 674 -18.26 35.16 12.37
CA LEU A 674 -17.12 34.26 12.64
C LEU A 674 -17.56 32.78 12.63
N SER A 675 -18.70 32.48 13.25
CA SER A 675 -19.28 31.12 13.22
C SER A 675 -19.65 30.70 11.80
N HIS A 676 -20.30 31.57 11.03
CA HIS A 676 -20.66 31.34 9.63
C HIS A 676 -19.41 31.07 8.77
N ALA A 677 -18.38 31.91 8.91
CA ALA A 677 -17.12 31.78 8.19
C ALA A 677 -16.43 30.44 8.49
N LEU A 678 -16.44 29.98 9.75
CA LEU A 678 -15.93 28.67 10.13
C LEU A 678 -16.76 27.54 9.52
N ILE A 679 -18.08 27.55 9.65
CA ILE A 679 -18.97 26.47 9.14
C ILE A 679 -18.88 26.35 7.61
N LYS A 680 -18.78 27.46 6.89
CA LYS A 680 -18.66 27.48 5.41
C LYS A 680 -17.20 27.39 4.92
N GLY A 681 -16.23 27.43 5.83
CA GLY A 681 -14.81 27.51 5.52
C GLY A 681 -14.47 28.70 4.62
N ILE A 682 -14.98 29.90 4.93
CA ILE A 682 -14.70 31.15 4.23
C ILE A 682 -13.51 31.83 4.92
N ASP A 683 -12.40 31.97 4.21
CA ASP A 683 -11.20 32.70 4.68
C ASP A 683 -11.24 34.19 4.36
N SER A 684 -12.11 34.60 3.45
CA SER A 684 -12.34 36.01 3.13
C SER A 684 -12.96 36.74 4.33
N PHE A 685 -12.45 37.91 4.68
CA PHE A 685 -12.89 38.77 5.80
C PHE A 685 -12.56 38.27 7.22
N ILE A 686 -11.94 37.08 7.36
CA ILE A 686 -11.70 36.49 8.68
C ILE A 686 -10.82 37.38 9.56
N GLU A 687 -9.79 38.03 8.99
CA GLU A 687 -8.90 38.94 9.72
C GLU A 687 -9.63 40.19 10.22
N GLU A 688 -10.56 40.74 9.42
CA GLU A 688 -11.35 41.91 9.77
C GLU A 688 -12.34 41.60 10.89
N ASP A 689 -13.04 40.47 10.80
CA ASP A 689 -14.00 40.05 11.82
C ASP A 689 -13.33 39.65 13.13
N VAL A 690 -12.17 38.98 13.07
CA VAL A 690 -11.39 38.65 14.26
C VAL A 690 -10.92 39.92 14.95
N GLU A 691 -10.45 40.93 14.21
CA GLU A 691 -10.03 42.20 14.80
C GLU A 691 -11.21 42.97 15.41
N GLU A 692 -12.38 42.98 14.76
CA GLU A 692 -13.61 43.57 15.33
C GLU A 692 -14.01 42.86 16.64
N ALA A 693 -14.02 41.53 16.66
CA ALA A 693 -14.31 40.74 17.85
C ALA A 693 -13.25 40.95 18.95
N ARG A 694 -11.97 41.11 18.57
CA ARG A 694 -10.85 41.37 19.51
C ARG A 694 -10.97 42.74 20.16
N LEU A 695 -11.36 43.77 19.41
CA LEU A 695 -11.60 45.11 19.95
C LEU A 695 -12.83 45.16 20.88
N ALA A 696 -13.82 44.30 20.64
CA ALA A 696 -14.99 44.16 21.50
C ALA A 696 -14.74 43.27 22.75
N SER A 697 -13.61 42.56 22.81
CA SER A 697 -13.28 41.60 23.86
C SER A 697 -12.24 42.13 24.85
N THR A 698 -12.25 41.60 26.08
CA THR A 698 -11.27 41.98 27.12
C THR A 698 -9.89 41.38 26.91
N ARG A 699 -9.80 40.16 26.38
CA ARG A 699 -8.57 39.44 26.06
C ARG A 699 -8.71 38.82 24.68
N ALA A 700 -7.61 38.72 23.93
CA ALA A 700 -7.60 38.01 22.65
C ALA A 700 -8.09 36.55 22.80
N LEU A 701 -7.79 35.93 23.94
CA LEU A 701 -8.26 34.58 24.27
C LEU A 701 -9.80 34.46 24.27
N ASP A 702 -10.52 35.52 24.59
CA ASP A 702 -11.99 35.50 24.66
C ASP A 702 -12.63 35.36 23.26
N VAL A 703 -11.93 35.78 22.20
CA VAL A 703 -12.35 35.56 20.79
C VAL A 703 -12.15 34.10 20.40
N ILE A 704 -11.05 33.49 20.84
CA ILE A 704 -10.73 32.08 20.60
C ILE A 704 -11.73 31.21 21.37
N GLU A 705 -11.81 31.35 22.69
CA GLU A 705 -12.68 30.56 23.57
C GLU A 705 -14.18 30.84 23.36
N GLY A 706 -14.54 31.99 22.76
CA GLY A 706 -15.91 32.39 22.47
C GLY A 706 -16.34 32.04 21.04
N PRO A 707 -16.46 33.03 20.14
CA PRO A 707 -17.08 32.84 18.82
C PRO A 707 -16.38 31.79 17.94
N LEU A 708 -15.05 31.71 17.98
CA LEU A 708 -14.29 30.76 17.16
C LEU A 708 -14.52 29.31 17.63
N MET A 709 -14.39 29.03 18.94
CA MET A 709 -14.68 27.71 19.49
C MET A 709 -16.18 27.34 19.40
N ALA A 710 -17.09 28.31 19.47
CA ALA A 710 -18.51 28.07 19.23
C ALA A 710 -18.77 27.60 17.79
N GLY A 711 -18.17 28.25 16.79
CA GLY A 711 -18.23 27.80 15.40
C GLY A 711 -17.61 26.41 15.20
N MET A 712 -16.46 26.14 15.82
CA MET A 712 -15.82 24.82 15.76
C MET A 712 -16.63 23.72 16.48
N THR A 713 -17.41 24.07 17.50
CA THR A 713 -18.34 23.13 18.16
C THR A 713 -19.44 22.73 17.19
N VAL A 714 -20.04 23.69 16.47
CA VAL A 714 -21.05 23.41 15.43
C VAL A 714 -20.46 22.56 14.30
N VAL A 715 -19.24 22.86 13.85
CA VAL A 715 -18.51 22.03 12.87
C VAL A 715 -18.34 20.60 13.39
N GLY A 716 -17.98 20.43 14.66
CA GLY A 716 -17.86 19.13 15.32
C GLY A 716 -19.18 18.36 15.39
N ASP A 717 -20.27 19.03 15.74
CA ASP A 717 -21.62 18.44 15.81
C ASP A 717 -22.10 18.01 14.42
N LEU A 718 -21.97 18.88 13.41
CA LEU A 718 -22.34 18.58 12.04
C LEU A 718 -21.53 17.42 11.45
N PHE A 719 -20.23 17.36 11.78
CA PHE A 719 -19.36 16.26 11.36
C PHE A 719 -19.73 14.94 12.06
N GLY A 720 -19.98 14.97 13.37
CA GLY A 720 -20.39 13.81 14.15
C GLY A 720 -21.74 13.22 13.72
N ASP A 721 -22.66 14.08 13.24
CA ASP A 721 -23.97 13.67 12.72
C ASP A 721 -23.93 13.24 11.23
N GLY A 722 -22.78 13.27 10.58
CA GLY A 722 -22.63 12.95 9.14
C GLY A 722 -23.25 13.98 8.19
N ARG A 723 -23.56 15.18 8.69
CA ARG A 723 -24.12 16.30 7.92
C ARG A 723 -23.05 17.19 7.28
N MET A 724 -21.81 17.04 7.73
CA MET A 724 -20.60 17.67 7.20
C MET A 724 -19.51 16.60 7.00
N PHE A 725 -18.66 16.79 5.99
CA PHE A 725 -17.59 15.86 5.60
C PHE A 725 -16.19 16.39 5.94
N LEU A 726 -15.19 15.51 5.99
CA LEU A 726 -13.82 15.86 6.36
C LEU A 726 -13.21 17.06 5.58
N PRO A 727 -13.44 17.27 4.27
CA PRO A 727 -12.91 18.43 3.54
C PRO A 727 -13.46 19.75 4.08
N GLN A 728 -14.75 19.75 4.42
CA GLN A 728 -15.43 20.92 4.96
C GLN A 728 -14.82 21.25 6.32
N VAL A 729 -14.57 20.23 7.17
CA VAL A 729 -13.86 20.38 8.45
C VAL A 729 -12.42 20.87 8.26
N VAL A 730 -11.66 20.34 7.29
CA VAL A 730 -10.30 20.79 6.99
C VAL A 730 -10.31 22.25 6.51
N LYS A 731 -11.30 22.64 5.71
CA LYS A 731 -11.49 24.03 5.27
C LYS A 731 -11.80 24.92 6.47
N SER A 732 -12.70 24.51 7.37
CA SER A 732 -12.99 25.19 8.64
C SER A 732 -11.74 25.33 9.51
N ALA A 733 -10.93 24.26 9.64
CA ALA A 733 -9.69 24.26 10.41
C ALA A 733 -8.64 25.21 9.82
N ARG A 734 -8.59 25.36 8.49
CA ARG A 734 -7.73 26.34 7.83
C ARG A 734 -8.15 27.77 8.16
N VAL A 735 -9.46 28.06 8.12
CA VAL A 735 -10.01 29.36 8.52
C VAL A 735 -9.71 29.62 9.99
N MET A 736 -9.90 28.63 10.87
CA MET A 736 -9.56 28.71 12.29
C MET A 736 -8.07 29.02 12.50
N LYS A 737 -7.18 28.36 11.77
CA LYS A 737 -5.73 28.60 11.85
C LYS A 737 -5.35 30.01 11.36
N GLN A 738 -6.06 30.56 10.39
CA GLN A 738 -5.84 31.93 9.93
C GLN A 738 -6.41 32.96 10.92
N ALA A 739 -7.50 32.62 11.61
CA ALA A 739 -8.15 33.45 12.61
C ALA A 739 -7.35 33.56 13.93
N VAL A 740 -6.68 32.48 14.35
CA VAL A 740 -5.83 32.39 15.56
C VAL A 740 -4.44 32.95 15.29
#